data_AF-A0A0M9E571-F1
#
_entry.id   AF-A0A0M9E571-F1
#
_cell.length_a   1.000
_cell.length_b   1.000
_cell.length_c   1.000
_cell.angle_alpha   90.00
_cell.angle_beta   90.00
_cell.angle_gamma   90.00
#
_symmetry.space_group_name_H-M   'P 1'
#
loop_
_entity.id
_entity.type
_entity.pdbx_description
1 polymer ?
#
loop_
_entity_poly.entity_id
_entity_poly.type
_entity_poly.pdbx_seq_one_letter_code
_entity_poly.pdbx_strand_id
1 'polypeptide(L)'
;MGIEIKGDNVFIADKFNSRIQQFNLHGEFIKSFSCNVQDPDSNLPSGPDSIAMDTYGNFYVPDSGQILNFAHEKIKKFSYDGRFMDVWRSSGSNERFFFHPLGITVDKDETLYVCDQMNRRIQIYSNEKGWKQLYHKDLFMPFDITINIDDTLYITDFNNNQILKIDKQGNLINSLFKNSSVLKDPTGISNDNEGYIYVADSGNHRIIKCDNQGEYILEWGKEGDGNGEFILPNDVLVDQINKWIYVTDSKNNCIQKFDLDGNFLLKWGNSDLGNNSFSFPFGIALDSLSNVIIVDKNNKSIKKYNYLGEFLYEYEIGSIGVGPGQLYEPTCIAIGHDDKIYISDIYLNRIQVFKKIHLTEGITKAIIIAGKLSDDDYLWPSVETSANFAYWTLIHQGIDKNQIYYLSSNTEFDIDGNNIYDDIDAAANIKNVKYAILKWLLEEPQADSLILYLVDHGSDGEFHLNSNNETLKATVLNEWLENLKDKYNESSKLLKQTMIIYDACYSGSFINPLKPLLDNDRIIITSTSSNEKAYFVNKGMISFSNFFWNNIFNGKSIQNSYDYASKAMKGFNQTPNISLNDLSLLSTVYIGNSNKIQGEVPVIEKVEVIQSTGNAGDSIKIIAEGVSDDIAIKQVLAKIKPDSYSIGQIAEVTNMYSVELIYNEETGKYEGEYTGSSLEESYDVIVVANDHDNNVSIPKVQKVSLNPLLKNKALIIAGYSNDTFIQKAISEGVQTALKA
;
A
#
# COMPACT_ATOMS: atom_id res chain seq x y z
N MET A 1 0.38 10.07 -18.03
CA MET A 1 0.25 10.08 -16.55
C MET A 1 0.97 11.32 -16.06
N GLY A 2 0.29 12.15 -15.27
CA GLY A 2 0.86 13.34 -14.65
C GLY A 2 0.87 13.18 -13.14
N ILE A 3 1.89 13.73 -12.48
CA ILE A 3 2.05 13.80 -11.04
C ILE A 3 2.29 15.27 -10.69
N GLU A 4 1.57 15.79 -9.71
CA GLU A 4 1.74 17.16 -9.22
C GLU A 4 1.88 17.15 -7.69
N ILE A 5 2.80 17.95 -7.16
CA ILE A 5 3.04 18.03 -5.71
C ILE A 5 2.75 19.46 -5.23
N LYS A 6 1.95 19.59 -4.16
CA LYS A 6 1.66 20.88 -3.53
C LYS A 6 1.56 20.77 -2.01
N GLY A 7 2.45 21.48 -1.33
CA GLY A 7 2.59 21.40 0.13
C GLY A 7 2.81 19.94 0.53
N ASP A 8 2.03 19.46 1.49
CA ASP A 8 2.15 18.07 1.97
C ASP A 8 1.39 17.05 1.10
N ASN A 9 0.98 17.37 -0.14
CA ASN A 9 0.07 16.54 -0.92
C ASN A 9 0.59 16.28 -2.35
N VAL A 10 0.41 15.05 -2.84
CA VAL A 10 0.77 14.58 -4.18
C VAL A 10 -0.50 14.15 -4.89
N PHE A 11 -0.76 14.69 -6.09
CA PHE A 11 -1.95 14.37 -6.89
C PHE A 11 -1.52 13.66 -8.17
N ILE A 12 -2.21 12.57 -8.51
CA ILE A 12 -1.83 11.67 -9.61
C ILE A 12 -3.03 11.43 -10.51
N ALA A 13 -2.86 11.63 -11.83
CA ALA A 13 -3.85 11.29 -12.84
C ALA A 13 -3.65 9.86 -13.36
N ASP A 14 -4.59 8.97 -13.04
CA ASP A 14 -4.62 7.55 -13.39
C ASP A 14 -5.67 7.28 -14.48
N LYS A 15 -5.22 7.37 -15.74
CA LYS A 15 -6.05 7.29 -16.93
C LYS A 15 -6.86 6.00 -17.00
N PHE A 16 -6.19 4.86 -16.87
CA PHE A 16 -6.77 3.55 -17.15
C PHE A 16 -7.65 3.03 -16.01
N ASN A 17 -7.58 3.63 -14.83
CA ASN A 17 -8.56 3.40 -13.76
C ASN A 17 -9.58 4.53 -13.61
N SER A 18 -9.64 5.48 -14.56
CA SER A 18 -10.61 6.59 -14.56
C SER A 18 -10.63 7.37 -13.25
N ARG A 19 -9.45 7.70 -12.71
CA ARG A 19 -9.39 8.35 -11.39
C ARG A 19 -8.21 9.28 -11.23
N ILE A 20 -8.36 10.21 -10.29
CA ILE A 20 -7.25 11.01 -9.76
C ILE A 20 -7.08 10.65 -8.30
N GLN A 21 -5.86 10.57 -7.84
CA GLN A 21 -5.54 10.14 -6.49
C GLN A 21 -4.71 11.20 -5.81
N GLN A 22 -5.09 11.54 -4.58
CA GLN A 22 -4.37 12.45 -3.71
C GLN A 22 -3.69 11.62 -2.61
N PHE A 23 -2.42 11.85 -2.39
CA PHE A 23 -1.59 11.27 -1.34
C PHE A 23 -1.00 12.40 -0.50
N ASN A 24 -0.54 12.12 0.72
CA ASN A 24 0.36 13.04 1.42
C ASN A 24 1.81 12.85 0.96
N LEU A 25 2.73 13.74 1.35
CA LEU A 25 4.17 13.58 1.12
C LEU A 25 4.71 12.30 1.75
N HIS A 26 4.03 11.73 2.75
CA HIS A 26 4.37 10.43 3.31
C HIS A 26 3.95 9.23 2.44
N GLY A 27 3.35 9.47 1.27
CA GLY A 27 2.91 8.44 0.32
C GLY A 27 1.63 7.74 0.77
N GLU A 28 0.96 8.27 1.79
CA GLU A 28 -0.29 7.75 2.31
C GLU A 28 -1.43 8.32 1.48
N PHE A 29 -2.28 7.44 0.99
CA PHE A 29 -3.45 7.86 0.25
C PHE A 29 -4.37 8.70 1.14
N ILE A 30 -4.83 9.83 0.60
CA ILE A 30 -5.77 10.72 1.28
C ILE A 30 -7.18 10.50 0.72
N LYS A 31 -7.31 10.45 -0.61
CA LYS A 31 -8.59 10.25 -1.31
C LYS A 31 -8.41 10.10 -2.81
N SER A 32 -9.44 9.56 -3.48
CA SER A 32 -9.51 9.46 -4.93
C SER A 32 -10.79 10.09 -5.45
N PHE A 33 -10.72 10.52 -6.71
CA PHE A 33 -11.80 11.11 -7.47
C PHE A 33 -11.97 10.21 -8.70
N SER A 34 -12.97 9.33 -8.71
CA SER A 34 -13.16 8.33 -9.77
C SER A 34 -14.57 8.37 -10.34
N CYS A 35 -14.75 7.94 -11.59
CA CYS A 35 -16.08 7.59 -12.10
C CYS A 35 -16.17 6.08 -12.34
N ASN A 36 -17.34 5.47 -12.07
CA ASN A 36 -17.63 4.12 -12.55
C ASN A 36 -17.82 4.19 -14.07
N VAL A 37 -16.99 3.43 -14.79
CA VAL A 37 -16.82 3.51 -16.24
C VAL A 37 -18.13 3.19 -16.96
N GLN A 38 -18.83 4.23 -17.43
CA GLN A 38 -19.72 4.26 -18.62
C GLN A 38 -20.50 5.58 -18.79
N ASP A 39 -20.37 6.55 -17.88
CA ASP A 39 -21.03 7.85 -18.02
C ASP A 39 -20.06 8.95 -18.51
N PRO A 40 -19.97 9.19 -19.84
CA PRO A 40 -19.17 10.26 -20.41
C PRO A 40 -19.70 11.66 -20.07
N ASP A 41 -20.86 11.81 -19.40
CA ASP A 41 -21.37 13.08 -18.88
C ASP A 41 -21.10 13.27 -17.39
N SER A 42 -20.45 12.30 -16.74
CA SER A 42 -20.09 12.40 -15.32
C SER A 42 -19.13 13.58 -15.04
N ASN A 43 -19.35 14.19 -13.88
CA ASN A 43 -18.51 15.26 -13.32
C ASN A 43 -17.20 14.72 -12.70
N LEU A 44 -17.01 13.40 -12.67
CA LEU A 44 -15.85 12.72 -12.10
C LEU A 44 -14.88 12.26 -13.22
N PRO A 45 -13.57 12.11 -12.98
CA PRO A 45 -12.59 11.76 -14.02
C PRO A 45 -12.94 10.43 -14.71
N SER A 46 -12.89 10.38 -16.05
CA SER A 46 -13.24 9.20 -16.87
C SER A 46 -12.09 8.62 -17.70
N GLY A 47 -10.98 9.34 -17.75
CA GLY A 47 -9.73 8.97 -18.42
C GLY A 47 -8.70 10.08 -18.25
N PRO A 48 -8.28 10.41 -17.01
CA PRO A 48 -7.39 11.53 -16.74
C PRO A 48 -5.96 11.26 -17.24
N ASP A 49 -5.51 12.03 -18.22
CA ASP A 49 -4.20 11.84 -18.89
C ASP A 49 -3.02 12.44 -18.12
N SER A 50 -3.27 13.58 -17.47
CA SER A 50 -2.31 14.38 -16.71
C SER A 50 -3.03 15.23 -15.66
N ILE A 51 -2.28 16.00 -14.86
CA ILE A 51 -2.81 16.88 -13.83
C ILE A 51 -1.90 18.11 -13.66
N ALA A 52 -2.49 19.25 -13.35
CA ALA A 52 -1.79 20.45 -12.92
C ALA A 52 -2.59 21.16 -11.83
N MET A 53 -1.92 21.94 -10.97
CA MET A 53 -2.54 22.59 -9.82
C MET A 53 -2.29 24.08 -9.77
N ASP A 54 -3.32 24.85 -9.44
CA ASP A 54 -3.21 26.30 -9.24
C ASP A 54 -2.76 26.67 -7.81
N THR A 55 -2.38 27.92 -7.53
CA THR A 55 -1.91 28.37 -6.20
C THR A 55 -3.00 28.37 -5.14
N TYR A 56 -4.28 28.28 -5.50
CA TYR A 56 -5.38 28.01 -4.56
C TYR A 56 -5.59 26.51 -4.26
N GLY A 57 -4.97 25.64 -5.05
CA GLY A 57 -5.00 24.18 -4.87
C GLY A 57 -6.04 23.49 -5.73
N ASN A 58 -6.75 24.20 -6.59
CA ASN A 58 -7.64 23.55 -7.54
C ASN A 58 -6.79 22.84 -8.59
N PHE A 59 -7.19 21.64 -8.98
CA PHE A 59 -6.48 20.85 -9.97
C PHE A 59 -7.30 20.67 -11.25
N TYR A 60 -6.57 20.63 -12.36
CA TYR A 60 -7.09 20.61 -13.72
C TYR A 60 -6.62 19.37 -14.43
N VAL A 61 -7.52 18.78 -15.20
CA VAL A 61 -7.40 17.39 -15.61
C VAL A 61 -7.85 17.26 -17.06
N PRO A 62 -6.92 17.00 -17.98
CA PRO A 62 -7.27 16.49 -19.29
C PRO A 62 -7.86 15.10 -19.16
N ASP A 63 -9.10 14.94 -19.59
CA ASP A 63 -9.88 13.74 -19.47
C ASP A 63 -10.31 13.30 -20.87
N SER A 64 -9.63 12.27 -21.39
CA SER A 64 -9.90 11.72 -22.74
C SER A 64 -10.92 10.59 -22.75
N GLY A 65 -11.32 10.09 -21.58
CA GLY A 65 -12.14 8.88 -21.47
C GLY A 65 -11.36 7.59 -21.77
N GLN A 66 -11.97 6.43 -21.49
CA GLN A 66 -11.34 5.12 -21.66
C GLN A 66 -11.37 4.57 -23.10
N ILE A 67 -12.29 5.04 -23.93
CA ILE A 67 -12.52 4.49 -25.27
C ILE A 67 -11.71 5.31 -26.28
N LEU A 68 -10.96 4.64 -27.17
CA LEU A 68 -10.23 5.24 -28.32
C LEU A 68 -11.12 5.98 -29.34
N ASN A 69 -12.40 6.20 -29.01
CA ASN A 69 -13.28 7.12 -29.70
C ASN A 69 -13.07 8.49 -29.05
N PHE A 70 -12.29 9.34 -29.71
CA PHE A 70 -11.95 10.72 -29.31
C PHE A 70 -13.15 11.71 -29.23
N ALA A 71 -14.34 11.20 -28.94
CA ALA A 71 -15.61 11.93 -28.95
C ALA A 71 -15.92 12.65 -27.62
N HIS A 72 -15.16 12.43 -26.55
CA HIS A 72 -15.53 12.89 -25.20
C HIS A 72 -14.45 13.67 -24.44
N GLU A 73 -13.44 14.20 -25.15
CA GLU A 73 -12.28 14.86 -24.54
C GLU A 73 -12.61 16.24 -23.96
N LYS A 74 -12.14 16.49 -22.73
CA LYS A 74 -12.48 17.68 -21.94
C LYS A 74 -11.40 17.99 -20.90
N ILE A 75 -11.38 19.23 -20.41
CA ILE A 75 -10.63 19.60 -19.20
C ILE A 75 -11.62 19.71 -18.05
N LYS A 76 -11.42 18.93 -17.00
CA LYS A 76 -12.21 19.03 -15.76
C LYS A 76 -11.40 19.76 -14.70
N LYS A 77 -12.05 20.71 -14.02
CA LYS A 77 -11.50 21.43 -12.88
C LYS A 77 -12.13 20.92 -11.60
N PHE A 78 -11.29 20.67 -10.62
CA PHE A 78 -11.70 20.26 -9.29
C PHE A 78 -11.08 21.17 -8.23
N SER A 79 -11.75 21.32 -7.09
CA SER A 79 -11.17 22.01 -5.94
C SER A 79 -10.03 21.18 -5.35
N TYR A 80 -9.25 21.77 -4.45
CA TYR A 80 -8.19 21.06 -3.71
C TYR A 80 -8.68 19.81 -2.99
N ASP A 81 -9.93 19.82 -2.52
CA ASP A 81 -10.55 18.66 -1.89
C ASP A 81 -11.25 17.70 -2.87
N GLY A 82 -11.13 18.00 -4.17
CA GLY A 82 -11.58 17.24 -5.34
C GLY A 82 -13.07 17.26 -5.62
N ARG A 83 -13.77 18.30 -5.17
CA ARG A 83 -15.12 18.59 -5.64
C ARG A 83 -15.01 19.08 -7.08
N PHE A 84 -15.83 18.51 -7.95
CA PHE A 84 -15.97 19.04 -9.30
C PHE A 84 -16.43 20.50 -9.25
N MET A 85 -15.67 21.37 -9.91
CA MET A 85 -15.95 22.80 -9.94
C MET A 85 -16.44 23.25 -11.31
N ASP A 86 -15.77 22.79 -12.37
CA ASP A 86 -16.05 23.25 -13.73
C ASP A 86 -15.58 22.23 -14.77
N VAL A 87 -16.13 22.32 -15.97
CA VAL A 87 -15.71 21.52 -17.13
C VAL A 87 -15.63 22.39 -18.37
N TRP A 88 -14.52 22.30 -19.08
CA TRP A 88 -14.33 22.96 -20.36
C TRP A 88 -14.51 21.91 -21.47
N ARG A 89 -15.64 22.03 -22.18
CA ARG A 89 -16.18 21.07 -23.18
C ARG A 89 -15.86 21.57 -24.60
N SER A 90 -15.67 20.77 -25.65
CA SER A 90 -15.87 19.32 -25.94
C SER A 90 -14.91 18.87 -27.07
N SER A 91 -15.02 17.64 -27.57
CA SER A 91 -14.25 17.12 -28.72
C SER A 91 -14.46 17.92 -30.01
N GLY A 92 -13.36 18.29 -30.69
CA GLY A 92 -13.43 18.98 -31.98
C GLY A 92 -12.26 19.92 -32.27
N SER A 93 -12.24 20.47 -33.49
CA SER A 93 -11.15 21.32 -33.98
C SER A 93 -11.40 22.83 -33.84
N ASN A 94 -12.63 23.22 -33.47
CA ASN A 94 -13.01 24.63 -33.25
C ASN A 94 -12.31 25.23 -32.02
N GLU A 95 -12.24 26.56 -31.95
CA GLU A 95 -11.72 27.25 -30.75
C GLU A 95 -12.51 26.82 -29.52
N ARG A 96 -11.82 26.49 -28.40
CA ARG A 96 -12.38 25.98 -27.12
C ARG A 96 -12.71 24.48 -27.05
N PHE A 97 -12.54 23.74 -28.15
CA PHE A 97 -12.71 22.28 -28.17
C PHE A 97 -11.35 21.58 -27.99
N PHE A 98 -11.28 20.31 -27.62
CA PHE A 98 -10.00 19.58 -27.50
C PHE A 98 -9.95 18.39 -28.46
N PHE A 99 -8.74 18.05 -28.91
CA PHE A 99 -8.43 16.83 -29.64
C PHE A 99 -7.09 16.24 -29.13
N HIS A 100 -7.19 15.31 -28.19
CA HIS A 100 -6.14 14.65 -27.42
C HIS A 100 -5.29 15.60 -26.54
N PRO A 101 -5.89 16.22 -25.50
CA PRO A 101 -5.13 17.04 -24.55
C PRO A 101 -4.27 16.17 -23.61
N LEU A 102 -2.95 16.38 -23.57
CA LEU A 102 -2.00 15.57 -22.76
C LEU A 102 -1.26 16.41 -21.72
N GLY A 103 -0.33 17.25 -22.18
CA GLY A 103 0.46 18.12 -21.31
C GLY A 103 -0.39 19.23 -20.72
N ILE A 104 -0.27 19.48 -19.41
CA ILE A 104 -0.99 20.54 -18.73
C ILE A 104 -0.12 21.14 -17.63
N THR A 105 -0.18 22.45 -17.42
CA THR A 105 0.52 23.15 -16.32
C THR A 105 -0.21 24.45 -15.96
N VAL A 106 0.03 24.96 -14.75
CA VAL A 106 -0.55 26.22 -14.24
C VAL A 106 0.59 27.13 -13.79
N ASP A 107 0.52 28.41 -14.14
CA ASP A 107 1.49 29.40 -13.64
C ASP A 107 1.10 29.99 -12.28
N LYS A 108 2.02 30.78 -11.70
CA LYS A 108 1.79 31.51 -10.44
C LYS A 108 0.64 32.54 -10.48
N ASP A 109 0.12 32.88 -11.66
CA ASP A 109 -1.03 33.79 -11.83
C ASP A 109 -2.35 33.03 -12.10
N GLU A 110 -2.40 31.72 -11.88
CA GLU A 110 -3.61 30.88 -12.05
C GLU A 110 -4.09 30.77 -13.51
N THR A 111 -3.16 30.86 -14.45
CA THR A 111 -3.37 30.64 -15.87
C THR A 111 -3.01 29.20 -16.21
N LEU A 112 -3.96 28.46 -16.79
CA LEU A 112 -3.80 27.07 -17.21
C LEU A 112 -3.38 26.98 -18.68
N TYR A 113 -2.44 26.08 -18.97
CA TYR A 113 -1.98 25.74 -20.32
C TYR A 113 -2.21 24.29 -20.61
N VAL A 114 -2.75 24.01 -21.80
CA VAL A 114 -3.09 22.65 -22.21
C VAL A 114 -2.52 22.40 -23.60
N CYS A 115 -1.64 21.42 -23.71
CA CYS A 115 -1.17 20.86 -24.98
C CYS A 115 -2.27 19.98 -25.58
N ASP A 116 -2.89 20.47 -26.65
CA ASP A 116 -3.97 19.85 -27.42
C ASP A 116 -3.37 19.18 -28.67
N GLN A 117 -2.91 17.94 -28.48
CA GLN A 117 -1.90 17.30 -29.32
C GLN A 117 -2.35 17.07 -30.76
N MET A 118 -3.56 16.53 -30.97
CA MET A 118 -4.05 16.21 -32.32
C MET A 118 -4.60 17.44 -33.04
N ASN A 119 -5.02 18.48 -32.31
CA ASN A 119 -5.27 19.81 -32.87
C ASN A 119 -3.98 20.65 -33.06
N ARG A 120 -2.83 20.11 -32.64
CA ARG A 120 -1.49 20.70 -32.81
C ARG A 120 -1.36 22.09 -32.16
N ARG A 121 -1.99 22.28 -31.00
CA ARG A 121 -2.12 23.60 -30.35
C ARG A 121 -1.89 23.58 -28.86
N ILE A 122 -1.72 24.76 -28.28
CA ILE A 122 -1.79 25.03 -26.83
C ILE A 122 -3.01 25.92 -26.57
N GLN A 123 -3.82 25.56 -25.59
CA GLN A 123 -4.96 26.36 -25.17
C GLN A 123 -4.76 26.91 -23.76
N ILE A 124 -5.20 28.16 -23.56
CA ILE A 124 -4.87 28.97 -22.39
C ILE A 124 -6.16 29.43 -21.71
N TYR A 125 -6.27 29.20 -20.41
CA TYR A 125 -7.44 29.54 -19.61
C TYR A 125 -7.06 30.32 -18.36
N SER A 126 -7.88 31.29 -17.96
CA SER A 126 -7.67 32.09 -16.75
C SER A 126 -8.85 31.93 -15.79
N ASN A 127 -8.53 31.79 -14.50
CA ASN A 127 -9.49 31.51 -13.43
C ASN A 127 -10.61 32.58 -13.26
N GLU A 128 -10.38 33.82 -13.70
CA GLU A 128 -11.31 34.94 -13.46
C GLU A 128 -12.34 35.19 -14.58
N LYS A 129 -12.12 34.68 -15.81
CA LYS A 129 -12.93 35.07 -16.99
C LYS A 129 -13.31 33.91 -17.94
N GLY A 130 -12.96 32.66 -17.63
CA GLY A 130 -13.08 31.55 -18.56
C GLY A 130 -12.00 31.56 -19.65
N TRP A 131 -12.18 30.80 -20.74
CA TRP A 131 -11.25 30.69 -21.87
C TRP A 131 -10.68 32.06 -22.26
N LYS A 132 -9.34 32.16 -22.29
CA LYS A 132 -8.65 33.42 -22.57
C LYS A 132 -8.30 33.52 -24.05
N GLN A 133 -7.65 32.50 -24.64
CA GLN A 133 -7.20 32.52 -26.03
C GLN A 133 -6.75 31.15 -26.60
N LEU A 134 -6.76 31.02 -27.93
CA LEU A 134 -6.21 29.91 -28.74
C LEU A 134 -4.73 30.18 -29.09
N TYR A 135 -3.79 29.22 -28.95
CA TYR A 135 -2.43 29.40 -29.46
C TYR A 135 -1.81 28.20 -30.19
N HIS A 136 -1.26 28.51 -31.38
CA HIS A 136 -0.45 27.68 -32.29
C HIS A 136 -1.14 26.47 -32.96
N LYS A 137 -0.88 26.15 -34.25
CA LYS A 137 -1.55 25.05 -35.02
C LYS A 137 -0.55 24.03 -35.59
N ASP A 138 0.69 24.05 -35.10
CA ASP A 138 1.83 23.37 -35.72
C ASP A 138 2.73 22.61 -34.72
N LEU A 139 2.20 22.07 -33.61
CA LEU A 139 2.98 21.18 -32.72
C LEU A 139 2.98 19.73 -33.25
N PHE A 140 4.10 19.01 -33.08
CA PHE A 140 4.23 17.63 -33.54
C PHE A 140 5.11 16.81 -32.57
N MET A 141 4.46 16.23 -31.56
CA MET A 141 5.06 15.37 -30.51
C MET A 141 5.97 16.12 -29.52
N PRO A 142 5.42 16.98 -28.64
CA PRO A 142 6.17 17.52 -27.52
C PRO A 142 6.65 16.38 -26.59
N PHE A 143 7.92 16.38 -26.18
CA PHE A 143 8.59 15.26 -25.51
C PHE A 143 8.89 15.53 -24.03
N ASP A 144 9.59 16.63 -23.73
CA ASP A 144 9.99 17.01 -22.36
C ASP A 144 9.76 18.51 -22.10
N ILE A 145 9.68 18.91 -20.83
CA ILE A 145 9.38 20.28 -20.38
C ILE A 145 10.22 20.69 -19.17
N THR A 146 10.78 21.91 -19.21
CA THR A 146 11.40 22.54 -18.04
C THR A 146 10.82 23.92 -17.78
N ILE A 147 10.86 24.36 -16.51
CA ILE A 147 10.43 25.68 -16.07
C ILE A 147 11.61 26.52 -15.61
N ASN A 148 11.70 27.72 -16.14
CA ASN A 148 12.72 28.68 -15.75
C ASN A 148 12.29 29.52 -14.55
N ILE A 149 13.25 30.18 -13.90
CA ILE A 149 13.01 30.96 -12.68
C ILE A 149 12.08 32.17 -12.88
N ASP A 150 11.90 32.62 -14.14
CA ASP A 150 10.97 33.67 -14.54
C ASP A 150 9.58 33.14 -14.95
N ASP A 151 9.31 31.85 -14.68
CA ASP A 151 8.12 31.09 -15.07
C ASP A 151 7.95 30.91 -16.59
N THR A 152 9.00 31.14 -17.36
CA THR A 152 9.02 30.75 -18.77
C THR A 152 9.17 29.23 -18.88
N LEU A 153 8.32 28.60 -19.70
CA LEU A 153 8.39 27.17 -19.98
C LEU A 153 9.11 26.91 -21.29
N TYR A 154 9.91 25.84 -21.30
CA TYR A 154 10.59 25.35 -22.49
C TYR A 154 10.20 23.90 -22.76
N ILE A 155 9.73 23.62 -23.98
CA ILE A 155 9.24 22.30 -24.37
C ILE A 155 9.99 21.83 -25.61
N THR A 156 10.52 20.61 -25.59
CA THR A 156 11.09 19.99 -26.81
C THR A 156 9.97 19.47 -27.69
N ASP A 157 9.92 19.91 -28.95
CA ASP A 157 8.93 19.48 -29.95
C ASP A 157 9.61 18.53 -30.94
N PHE A 158 9.62 17.25 -30.58
CA PHE A 158 10.51 16.21 -31.10
C PHE A 158 10.45 16.12 -32.63
N ASN A 159 9.27 15.93 -33.24
CA ASN A 159 9.23 15.71 -34.69
C ASN A 159 9.32 17.03 -35.49
N ASN A 160 9.15 18.18 -34.84
CA ASN A 160 9.35 19.48 -35.47
C ASN A 160 10.77 20.02 -35.31
N ASN A 161 11.64 19.32 -34.57
CA ASN A 161 13.03 19.71 -34.35
C ASN A 161 13.18 21.15 -33.83
N GLN A 162 12.39 21.52 -32.82
CA GLN A 162 12.39 22.87 -32.26
C GLN A 162 12.16 22.84 -30.74
N ILE A 163 12.40 23.97 -30.09
CA ILE A 163 12.03 24.20 -28.69
C ILE A 163 10.96 25.28 -28.65
N LEU A 164 9.86 25.04 -27.95
CA LEU A 164 8.86 26.05 -27.72
C LEU A 164 9.22 26.82 -26.46
N LYS A 165 9.36 28.14 -26.57
CA LYS A 165 9.45 29.06 -25.45
C LYS A 165 8.08 29.67 -25.20
N ILE A 166 7.51 29.39 -24.05
CA ILE A 166 6.15 29.75 -23.71
C ILE A 166 6.18 30.60 -22.45
N ASP A 167 5.52 31.77 -22.47
CA ASP A 167 5.40 32.58 -21.26
C ASP A 167 4.50 31.88 -20.25
N LYS A 168 4.53 32.38 -19.01
CA LYS A 168 3.56 32.02 -17.97
C LYS A 168 2.12 32.43 -18.28
N GLN A 169 1.82 33.02 -19.44
CA GLN A 169 0.46 33.15 -19.94
C GLN A 169 0.17 32.23 -21.13
N GLY A 170 1.06 31.29 -21.49
CA GLY A 170 0.84 30.22 -22.45
C GLY A 170 1.05 30.65 -23.88
N ASN A 171 1.38 31.93 -24.06
CA ASN A 171 1.67 32.49 -25.35
C ASN A 171 3.04 31.94 -25.74
N LEU A 172 3.11 31.39 -26.94
CA LEU A 172 4.39 31.16 -27.57
C LEU A 172 5.11 32.51 -27.66
N ILE A 173 6.12 32.70 -26.82
CA ILE A 173 7.03 33.84 -26.93
C ILE A 173 7.84 33.66 -28.21
N ASN A 174 8.38 32.45 -28.40
CA ASN A 174 9.21 32.12 -29.54
C ASN A 174 9.26 30.60 -29.77
N SER A 175 9.51 30.17 -31.00
CA SER A 175 9.95 28.80 -31.30
C SER A 175 11.44 28.85 -31.61
N LEU A 176 12.26 28.44 -30.64
CA LEU A 176 13.70 28.39 -30.81
C LEU A 176 14.04 27.32 -31.85
N PHE A 177 14.97 27.65 -32.75
CA PHE A 177 15.42 26.74 -33.82
C PHE A 177 14.37 26.33 -34.86
N LYS A 178 13.19 26.97 -34.89
CA LYS A 178 12.16 26.68 -35.89
C LYS A 178 12.67 26.86 -37.32
N ASN A 179 12.36 25.88 -38.19
CA ASN A 179 12.84 25.81 -39.58
C ASN A 179 14.37 25.87 -39.73
N SER A 180 15.11 25.64 -38.64
CA SER A 180 16.55 25.47 -38.69
C SER A 180 16.88 23.99 -38.81
N SER A 181 18.06 23.68 -39.36
CA SER A 181 18.63 22.34 -39.29
C SER A 181 19.51 22.15 -38.04
N VAL A 182 19.34 23.00 -37.02
CA VAL A 182 20.18 22.99 -35.82
C VAL A 182 19.81 21.82 -34.91
N LEU A 183 18.52 21.58 -34.67
CA LEU A 183 18.07 20.44 -33.87
C LEU A 183 17.63 19.28 -34.76
N LYS A 184 17.71 18.08 -34.20
CA LYS A 184 17.17 16.85 -34.76
C LYS A 184 16.79 15.89 -33.63
N ASP A 185 15.50 15.55 -33.56
CA ASP A 185 14.92 14.66 -32.56
C ASP A 185 15.26 15.09 -31.11
N PRO A 186 14.99 16.36 -30.70
CA PRO A 186 15.32 16.84 -29.35
C PRO A 186 14.47 16.11 -28.30
N THR A 187 15.13 15.61 -27.24
CA THR A 187 14.49 14.82 -26.17
C THR A 187 14.49 15.59 -24.84
N GLY A 188 15.42 15.30 -23.93
CA GLY A 188 15.49 15.93 -22.61
C GLY A 188 15.91 17.40 -22.65
N ILE A 189 15.38 18.17 -21.70
CA ILE A 189 15.64 19.61 -21.57
C ILE A 189 15.80 20.03 -20.12
N SER A 190 16.79 20.89 -19.85
CA SER A 190 17.00 21.49 -18.53
C SER A 190 17.51 22.92 -18.66
N ASN A 191 17.41 23.72 -17.60
CA ASN A 191 17.88 25.09 -17.58
C ASN A 191 18.72 25.37 -16.33
N ASP A 192 19.65 26.33 -16.41
CA ASP A 192 20.38 26.84 -15.25
C ASP A 192 19.69 28.07 -14.63
N ASN A 193 20.17 28.48 -13.45
CA ASN A 193 19.71 29.69 -12.77
C ASN A 193 20.06 31.01 -13.51
N GLU A 194 20.89 30.97 -14.56
CA GLU A 194 21.18 32.12 -15.41
C GLU A 194 20.20 32.22 -16.59
N GLY A 195 19.34 31.21 -16.76
CA GLY A 195 18.33 31.14 -17.81
C GLY A 195 18.84 30.56 -19.13
N TYR A 196 20.04 29.94 -19.14
CA TYR A 196 20.48 29.14 -20.27
C TYR A 196 19.76 27.81 -20.31
N ILE A 197 19.49 27.35 -21.53
CA ILE A 197 18.73 26.14 -21.82
C ILE A 197 19.67 25.10 -22.43
N TYR A 198 19.60 23.89 -21.91
CA TYR A 198 20.40 22.73 -22.28
C TYR A 198 19.48 21.67 -22.87
N VAL A 199 19.80 21.18 -24.06
CA VAL A 199 18.96 20.22 -24.79
C VAL A 199 19.78 19.04 -25.25
N ALA A 200 19.26 17.84 -25.00
CA ALA A 200 19.71 16.61 -25.62
C ALA A 200 19.23 16.56 -27.08
N ASP A 201 20.12 16.90 -28.02
CA ASP A 201 19.88 16.89 -29.46
C ASP A 201 20.14 15.48 -30.01
N SER A 202 19.28 14.53 -29.63
CA SER A 202 19.53 13.09 -29.70
C SER A 202 19.83 12.59 -31.10
N GLY A 203 19.14 13.11 -32.11
CA GLY A 203 19.30 12.72 -33.51
C GLY A 203 20.61 13.22 -34.14
N ASN A 204 21.29 14.17 -33.49
CA ASN A 204 22.61 14.69 -33.84
C ASN A 204 23.72 14.29 -32.86
N HIS A 205 23.43 13.48 -31.84
CA HIS A 205 24.42 12.92 -30.91
C HIS A 205 25.21 13.98 -30.13
N ARG A 206 24.54 15.04 -29.66
CA ARG A 206 25.18 16.18 -28.99
C ARG A 206 24.26 16.84 -27.96
N ILE A 207 24.84 17.73 -27.16
CA ILE A 207 24.11 18.66 -26.30
C ILE A 207 24.26 20.07 -26.86
N ILE A 208 23.17 20.82 -26.87
CA ILE A 208 23.16 22.25 -27.22
C ILE A 208 22.86 23.08 -25.97
N LYS A 209 23.65 24.13 -25.76
CA LYS A 209 23.36 25.23 -24.84
C LYS A 209 22.95 26.46 -25.64
N CYS A 210 21.80 27.02 -25.32
CA CYS A 210 21.30 28.25 -25.92
C CYS A 210 20.78 29.22 -24.87
N ASP A 211 20.71 30.50 -25.22
CA ASP A 211 20.06 31.48 -24.34
C ASP A 211 18.53 31.45 -24.51
N ASN A 212 17.86 32.29 -23.71
CA ASN A 212 16.40 32.40 -23.75
C ASN A 212 15.84 32.98 -25.07
N GLN A 213 16.66 33.47 -26.00
CA GLN A 213 16.24 33.90 -27.33
C GLN A 213 16.45 32.81 -28.39
N GLY A 214 17.08 31.69 -28.03
CA GLY A 214 17.50 30.66 -28.96
C GLY A 214 18.77 31.03 -29.70
N GLU A 215 19.53 32.03 -29.22
CA GLU A 215 20.88 32.26 -29.69
C GLU A 215 21.74 31.09 -29.23
N TYR A 216 22.41 30.51 -30.22
CA TYR A 216 23.27 29.38 -30.02
C TYR A 216 24.52 29.83 -29.25
N ILE A 217 24.78 29.25 -28.07
CA ILE A 217 25.90 29.63 -27.21
C ILE A 217 27.08 28.67 -27.41
N LEU A 218 26.83 27.37 -27.22
CA LEU A 218 27.84 26.33 -27.41
C LEU A 218 27.16 24.97 -27.66
N GLU A 219 27.89 24.06 -28.30
CA GLU A 219 27.54 22.65 -28.38
C GLU A 219 28.77 21.81 -28.07
N TRP A 220 28.53 20.60 -27.61
CA TRP A 220 29.55 19.58 -27.47
C TRP A 220 28.92 18.22 -27.70
N GLY A 221 29.73 17.28 -28.17
CA GLY A 221 29.23 15.99 -28.63
C GLY A 221 29.35 15.78 -30.13
N LYS A 222 29.46 14.51 -30.48
CA LYS A 222 29.32 13.94 -31.81
C LYS A 222 29.05 12.45 -31.63
N GLU A 223 28.65 11.77 -32.70
CA GLU A 223 28.47 10.32 -32.67
C GLU A 223 29.80 9.62 -32.31
N GLY A 224 29.78 8.78 -31.28
CA GLY A 224 30.93 8.01 -30.80
C GLY A 224 30.78 7.54 -29.36
N ASP A 225 31.76 6.78 -28.89
CA ASP A 225 31.81 6.19 -27.54
C ASP A 225 32.93 6.80 -26.66
N GLY A 226 33.69 7.76 -27.19
CA GLY A 226 34.72 8.49 -26.45
C GLY A 226 34.18 9.43 -25.36
N ASN A 227 35.10 10.07 -24.63
CA ASN A 227 34.76 11.10 -23.65
C ASN A 227 34.21 12.33 -24.36
N GLY A 228 32.98 12.74 -24.00
CA GLY A 228 32.28 13.83 -24.68
C GLY A 228 31.75 13.45 -26.07
N GLU A 229 31.71 12.17 -26.43
CA GLU A 229 31.01 11.64 -27.61
C GLU A 229 29.76 10.87 -27.15
N PHE A 230 28.68 10.85 -27.94
CA PHE A 230 27.39 10.29 -27.53
C PHE A 230 26.79 9.35 -28.57
N ILE A 231 26.00 8.37 -28.11
CA ILE A 231 25.08 7.59 -28.94
C ILE A 231 23.71 7.60 -28.27
N LEU A 232 22.81 8.43 -28.82
CA LEU A 232 21.47 8.69 -28.29
C LEU A 232 21.51 9.31 -26.86
N PRO A 233 22.02 10.55 -26.70
CA PRO A 233 21.82 11.29 -25.46
C PRO A 233 20.32 11.53 -25.29
N ASN A 234 19.72 11.04 -24.22
CA ASN A 234 18.25 11.00 -24.07
C ASN A 234 17.72 11.99 -23.03
N ASP A 235 18.53 12.33 -22.04
CA ASP A 235 18.18 13.27 -20.98
C ASP A 235 19.40 14.10 -20.58
N VAL A 236 19.15 15.32 -20.13
CA VAL A 236 20.17 16.28 -19.68
C VAL A 236 19.67 16.97 -18.41
N LEU A 237 20.49 16.97 -17.37
CA LEU A 237 20.15 17.54 -16.07
C LEU A 237 21.23 18.49 -15.57
N VAL A 238 20.83 19.70 -15.19
CA VAL A 238 21.72 20.70 -14.62
C VAL A 238 21.61 20.72 -13.09
N ASP A 239 22.74 20.46 -12.42
CA ASP A 239 22.89 20.67 -10.98
C ASP A 239 23.09 22.16 -10.68
N GLN A 240 22.05 22.79 -10.13
CA GLN A 240 22.05 24.21 -9.81
C GLN A 240 23.04 24.60 -8.71
N ILE A 241 23.40 23.66 -7.84
CA ILE A 241 24.27 23.87 -6.68
C ILE A 241 25.73 23.78 -7.11
N ASN A 242 26.12 22.64 -7.69
CA ASN A 242 27.52 22.38 -8.03
C ASN A 242 27.91 22.86 -9.43
N LYS A 243 26.94 23.36 -10.22
CA LYS A 243 27.16 23.86 -11.59
C LYS A 243 27.73 22.78 -12.52
N TRP A 244 27.13 21.59 -12.45
CA TRP A 244 27.46 20.46 -13.31
C TRP A 244 26.30 20.08 -14.21
N ILE A 245 26.63 19.48 -15.35
CA ILE A 245 25.66 18.94 -16.30
C ILE A 245 25.84 17.44 -16.34
N TYR A 246 24.74 16.70 -16.22
CA TYR A 246 24.69 15.24 -16.33
C TYR A 246 23.90 14.86 -17.57
N VAL A 247 24.42 13.90 -18.34
CA VAL A 247 23.79 13.43 -19.58
C VAL A 247 23.64 11.92 -19.53
N THR A 248 22.43 11.41 -19.78
CA THR A 248 22.19 9.97 -19.97
C THR A 248 22.46 9.60 -21.43
N ASP A 249 23.53 8.85 -21.67
CA ASP A 249 23.96 8.42 -23.00
C ASP A 249 23.47 6.98 -23.22
N SER A 250 22.21 6.87 -23.64
CA SER A 250 21.42 5.64 -23.47
C SER A 250 21.97 4.46 -24.26
N LYS A 251 22.49 4.63 -25.49
CA LYS A 251 23.04 3.49 -26.25
C LYS A 251 24.49 3.19 -25.91
N ASN A 252 25.25 4.16 -25.39
CA ASN A 252 26.57 3.89 -24.83
C ASN A 252 26.50 3.30 -23.40
N ASN A 253 25.30 3.15 -22.84
CA ASN A 253 25.07 2.61 -21.51
C ASN A 253 25.89 3.34 -20.43
N CYS A 254 25.98 4.67 -20.52
CA CYS A 254 26.80 5.45 -19.59
C CYS A 254 26.14 6.77 -19.23
N ILE A 255 26.63 7.36 -18.14
CA ILE A 255 26.37 8.75 -17.78
C ILE A 255 27.66 9.53 -17.99
N GLN A 256 27.52 10.73 -18.52
CA GLN A 256 28.63 11.66 -18.69
C GLN A 256 28.34 12.97 -17.94
N LYS A 257 29.38 13.53 -17.31
CA LYS A 257 29.33 14.75 -16.50
C LYS A 257 30.23 15.81 -17.12
N PHE A 258 29.72 17.04 -17.17
CA PHE A 258 30.38 18.21 -17.75
C PHE A 258 30.28 19.42 -16.81
N ASP A 259 31.12 20.43 -17.02
CA ASP A 259 30.89 21.77 -16.48
C ASP A 259 29.93 22.59 -17.38
N LEU A 260 29.59 23.81 -16.97
CA LEU A 260 28.67 24.69 -17.72
C LEU A 260 29.23 25.22 -19.05
N ASP A 261 30.54 25.04 -19.28
CA ASP A 261 31.25 25.39 -20.51
C ASP A 261 31.35 24.19 -21.49
N GLY A 262 30.80 23.03 -21.11
CA GLY A 262 30.79 21.82 -21.93
C GLY A 262 32.08 21.00 -21.85
N ASN A 263 32.99 21.30 -20.92
CA ASN A 263 34.20 20.50 -20.75
C ASN A 263 33.86 19.17 -20.05
N PHE A 264 34.35 18.08 -20.62
CA PHE A 264 34.19 16.74 -20.03
C PHE A 264 34.88 16.64 -18.67
N LEU A 265 34.17 16.14 -17.67
CA LEU A 265 34.68 15.92 -16.32
C LEU A 265 34.77 14.43 -15.96
N LEU A 266 33.72 13.66 -16.23
CA LEU A 266 33.61 12.28 -15.78
C LEU A 266 32.67 11.44 -16.66
N LYS A 267 32.95 10.13 -16.78
CA LYS A 267 32.09 9.12 -17.43
C LYS A 267 32.07 7.86 -16.57
N TRP A 268 30.89 7.27 -16.39
CA TRP A 268 30.74 6.00 -15.64
C TRP A 268 29.58 5.16 -16.18
N GLY A 269 29.58 3.87 -15.81
CA GLY A 269 28.49 2.93 -16.11
C GLY A 269 28.68 2.06 -17.36
N ASN A 270 29.74 2.28 -18.16
CA ASN A 270 30.15 1.30 -19.16
C ASN A 270 31.01 0.19 -18.48
N SER A 271 31.08 -0.99 -19.11
CA SER A 271 31.66 -2.24 -18.57
C SER A 271 33.11 -2.19 -18.08
N ASP A 272 33.81 -1.07 -18.25
CA ASP A 272 35.25 -0.94 -17.98
C ASP A 272 35.58 -0.83 -16.47
N LEU A 273 34.57 -0.67 -15.61
CA LEU A 273 34.74 -0.47 -14.15
C LEU A 273 34.14 -1.59 -13.27
N GLY A 274 33.80 -2.76 -13.83
CA GLY A 274 33.23 -3.89 -13.07
C GLY A 274 31.70 -3.81 -12.90
N ASN A 275 31.14 -4.65 -12.01
CA ASN A 275 29.74 -5.11 -11.89
C ASN A 275 28.57 -4.07 -11.83
N ASN A 276 28.73 -2.83 -12.26
CA ASN A 276 27.70 -1.78 -12.20
C ASN A 276 27.36 -1.19 -13.57
N SER A 277 27.41 -1.99 -14.63
CA SER A 277 27.09 -1.53 -15.98
C SER A 277 25.62 -1.13 -16.11
N PHE A 278 25.31 -0.04 -16.80
CA PHE A 278 23.94 0.26 -17.19
C PHE A 278 23.50 -0.58 -18.39
N SER A 279 22.19 -0.66 -18.59
CA SER A 279 21.56 -1.12 -19.80
C SER A 279 20.43 -0.16 -20.15
N PHE A 280 20.71 0.73 -21.11
CA PHE A 280 19.80 1.77 -21.57
C PHE A 280 19.35 2.73 -20.45
N PRO A 281 20.28 3.48 -19.83
CA PRO A 281 19.92 4.49 -18.83
C PRO A 281 18.99 5.54 -19.46
N PHE A 282 17.91 5.91 -18.77
CA PHE A 282 16.83 6.73 -19.35
C PHE A 282 16.60 8.03 -18.59
N GLY A 283 15.81 8.02 -17.51
CA GLY A 283 15.57 9.20 -16.67
C GLY A 283 16.69 9.41 -15.65
N ILE A 284 16.97 10.67 -15.34
CA ILE A 284 17.97 11.09 -14.36
C ILE A 284 17.40 12.15 -13.41
N ALA A 285 17.75 12.07 -12.13
CA ALA A 285 17.41 13.09 -11.14
C ALA A 285 18.51 13.26 -10.09
N LEU A 286 18.44 14.36 -9.32
CA LEU A 286 19.32 14.64 -8.19
C LEU A 286 18.53 14.63 -6.90
N ASP A 287 19.12 14.04 -5.84
CA ASP A 287 18.60 14.20 -4.48
C ASP A 287 19.10 15.50 -3.82
N SER A 288 18.65 15.77 -2.60
CA SER A 288 19.02 16.96 -1.83
C SER A 288 20.52 17.09 -1.53
N LEU A 289 21.28 16.00 -1.70
CA LEU A 289 22.73 15.93 -1.52
C LEU A 289 23.49 15.93 -2.85
N SER A 290 22.81 16.21 -3.97
CA SER A 290 23.37 16.14 -5.33
C SER A 290 23.91 14.75 -5.71
N ASN A 291 23.37 13.68 -5.12
CA ASN A 291 23.60 12.34 -5.64
C ASN A 291 22.76 12.12 -6.89
N VAL A 292 23.34 11.42 -7.86
CA VAL A 292 22.74 11.13 -9.16
C VAL A 292 21.94 9.84 -9.07
N ILE A 293 20.64 9.91 -9.35
CA ILE A 293 19.74 8.76 -9.36
C ILE A 293 19.29 8.51 -10.79
N ILE A 294 19.47 7.29 -11.28
CA ILE A 294 19.33 6.93 -12.69
C ILE A 294 18.38 5.76 -12.83
N VAL A 295 17.47 5.85 -13.80
CA VAL A 295 16.64 4.73 -14.23
C VAL A 295 17.43 3.85 -15.21
N ASP A 296 17.78 2.64 -14.78
CA ASP A 296 18.43 1.61 -15.60
C ASP A 296 17.36 0.74 -16.29
N LYS A 297 16.80 1.28 -17.38
CA LYS A 297 15.53 0.84 -17.97
C LYS A 297 15.49 -0.64 -18.32
N ASN A 298 16.54 -1.17 -18.93
CA ASN A 298 16.54 -2.57 -19.36
C ASN A 298 16.91 -3.53 -18.22
N ASN A 299 17.70 -3.07 -17.25
CA ASN A 299 18.01 -3.86 -16.06
C ASN A 299 16.86 -3.85 -15.03
N LYS A 300 15.81 -3.05 -15.26
CA LYS A 300 14.63 -2.97 -14.39
C LYS A 300 15.01 -2.52 -12.98
N SER A 301 15.98 -1.59 -12.90
CA SER A 301 16.46 -1.06 -11.64
C SER A 301 16.67 0.46 -11.69
N ILE A 302 16.85 1.02 -10.50
CA ILE A 302 17.20 2.40 -10.23
C ILE A 302 18.50 2.34 -9.45
N LYS A 303 19.46 3.16 -9.87
CA LYS A 303 20.81 3.16 -9.30
C LYS A 303 21.19 4.55 -8.85
N LYS A 304 21.81 4.64 -7.67
CA LYS A 304 22.28 5.89 -7.08
C LYS A 304 23.80 5.97 -7.06
N TYR A 305 24.33 7.12 -7.43
CA TYR A 305 25.76 7.43 -7.46
C TYR A 305 26.01 8.74 -6.73
N ASN A 306 27.14 8.85 -6.06
CA ASN A 306 27.55 10.16 -5.55
C ASN A 306 28.08 11.06 -6.68
N TYR A 307 28.38 12.31 -6.35
CA TYR A 307 28.87 13.28 -7.34
C TYR A 307 30.25 12.95 -7.95
N LEU A 308 30.98 11.98 -7.38
CA LEU A 308 32.24 11.44 -7.89
C LEU A 308 32.04 10.25 -8.86
N GLY A 309 30.79 9.86 -9.12
CA GLY A 309 30.45 8.71 -9.97
C GLY A 309 30.66 7.37 -9.29
N GLU A 310 30.80 7.34 -7.97
CA GLU A 310 30.93 6.11 -7.19
C GLU A 310 29.54 5.53 -6.93
N PHE A 311 29.37 4.23 -7.21
CA PHE A 311 28.09 3.55 -7.01
C PHE A 311 27.82 3.33 -5.52
N LEU A 312 26.64 3.75 -5.08
CA LEU A 312 26.18 3.51 -3.72
C LEU A 312 25.34 2.22 -3.74
N TYR A 313 26.02 1.07 -3.64
CA TYR A 313 25.42 -0.28 -3.76
C TYR A 313 24.19 -0.53 -2.89
N GLU A 314 24.11 0.11 -1.72
CA GLU A 314 22.96 0.02 -0.82
C GLU A 314 21.68 0.68 -1.36
N TYR A 315 21.74 1.32 -2.55
CA TYR A 315 20.62 2.00 -3.21
C TYR A 315 20.39 1.48 -4.64
N GLU A 316 20.66 0.20 -4.90
CA GLU A 316 20.04 -0.46 -6.05
C GLU A 316 18.60 -0.84 -5.69
N ILE A 317 17.64 -0.30 -6.43
CA ILE A 317 16.21 -0.53 -6.21
C ILE A 317 15.63 -1.11 -7.48
N GLY A 318 14.81 -2.15 -7.40
CA GLY A 318 14.20 -2.75 -8.58
C GLY A 318 14.73 -4.14 -8.90
N SER A 319 13.84 -5.00 -9.35
CA SER A 319 14.12 -6.24 -10.07
C SER A 319 12.98 -6.50 -11.04
N ILE A 320 13.16 -7.39 -12.03
CA ILE A 320 12.07 -7.69 -12.96
C ILE A 320 10.86 -8.29 -12.21
N GLY A 321 9.66 -7.76 -12.47
CA GLY A 321 8.43 -8.33 -11.96
C GLY A 321 7.32 -7.31 -11.75
N VAL A 322 6.25 -7.73 -11.08
CA VAL A 322 5.00 -6.97 -10.94
C VAL A 322 4.64 -6.66 -9.48
N GLY A 323 5.41 -7.17 -8.50
CA GLY A 323 5.25 -6.87 -7.08
C GLY A 323 5.81 -5.50 -6.69
N PRO A 324 5.58 -5.03 -5.44
CA PRO A 324 6.20 -3.81 -4.94
C PRO A 324 7.72 -3.90 -4.96
N GLY A 325 8.37 -2.82 -5.39
CA GLY A 325 9.82 -2.77 -5.57
C GLY A 325 10.35 -3.55 -6.77
N GLN A 326 9.49 -4.21 -7.56
CA GLN A 326 9.84 -4.75 -8.88
C GLN A 326 9.50 -3.74 -9.97
N LEU A 327 10.12 -3.83 -11.14
CA LEU A 327 9.94 -2.91 -12.26
C LEU A 327 9.83 -3.71 -13.58
N TYR A 328 9.07 -3.18 -14.54
CA TYR A 328 8.91 -3.76 -15.87
C TYR A 328 9.27 -2.80 -17.00
N GLU A 329 8.77 -1.56 -17.02
CA GLU A 329 9.25 -0.51 -17.94
C GLU A 329 9.41 0.82 -17.18
N PRO A 330 10.40 0.93 -16.29
CA PRO A 330 10.67 2.19 -15.61
C PRO A 330 11.24 3.21 -16.61
N THR A 331 10.75 4.44 -16.58
CA THR A 331 11.12 5.48 -17.56
C THR A 331 11.50 6.79 -16.90
N CYS A 332 10.52 7.53 -16.36
CA CYS A 332 10.74 8.80 -15.70
C CYS A 332 11.00 8.62 -14.20
N ILE A 333 11.79 9.55 -13.66
CA ILE A 333 12.13 9.65 -12.26
C ILE A 333 11.96 11.09 -11.78
N ALA A 334 11.43 11.27 -10.58
CA ALA A 334 11.40 12.56 -9.90
C ALA A 334 11.78 12.38 -8.43
N ILE A 335 12.39 13.41 -7.85
CA ILE A 335 12.77 13.42 -6.43
C ILE A 335 11.92 14.48 -5.71
N GLY A 336 11.22 14.04 -4.66
CA GLY A 336 10.47 14.93 -3.78
C GLY A 336 11.41 15.72 -2.86
N HIS A 337 10.90 16.80 -2.26
CA HIS A 337 11.66 17.61 -1.29
C HIS A 337 12.11 16.84 -0.03
N ASP A 338 11.57 15.64 0.21
CA ASP A 338 11.90 14.72 1.29
C ASP A 338 12.81 13.55 0.84
N ASP A 339 13.47 13.69 -0.33
CA ASP A 339 14.33 12.69 -0.97
C ASP A 339 13.65 11.36 -1.33
N LYS A 340 12.31 11.35 -1.38
CA LYS A 340 11.58 10.23 -1.96
C LYS A 340 11.76 10.16 -3.46
N ILE A 341 11.87 8.94 -3.96
CA ILE A 341 12.05 8.64 -5.37
C ILE A 341 10.71 8.21 -5.96
N TYR A 342 10.23 8.94 -6.94
CA TYR A 342 9.00 8.64 -7.67
C TYR A 342 9.37 8.09 -9.04
N ILE A 343 8.84 6.91 -9.39
CA ILE A 343 9.18 6.20 -10.63
C ILE A 343 7.93 5.80 -11.35
N SER A 344 7.84 6.15 -12.63
CA SER A 344 6.78 5.67 -13.52
C SER A 344 7.18 4.35 -14.16
N ASP A 345 6.38 3.31 -13.95
CA ASP A 345 6.46 2.03 -14.66
C ASP A 345 5.33 1.96 -15.70
N ILE A 346 5.69 2.24 -16.95
CA ILE A 346 4.69 2.51 -18.00
C ILE A 346 4.02 1.24 -18.52
N TYR A 347 4.61 0.06 -18.34
CA TYR A 347 3.99 -1.19 -18.74
C TYR A 347 3.01 -1.69 -17.67
N LEU A 348 3.37 -1.54 -16.40
CA LEU A 348 2.52 -1.95 -15.28
C LEU A 348 1.48 -0.89 -14.90
N ASN A 349 1.40 0.22 -15.63
CA ASN A 349 0.45 1.31 -15.39
C ASN A 349 0.47 1.77 -13.93
N ARG A 350 1.66 1.90 -13.35
CA ARG A 350 1.82 2.26 -11.94
C ARG A 350 2.93 3.26 -11.71
N ILE A 351 2.82 3.97 -10.59
CA ILE A 351 3.90 4.76 -10.03
C ILE A 351 4.32 4.09 -8.73
N GLN A 352 5.63 3.97 -8.53
CA GLN A 352 6.19 3.49 -7.28
C GLN A 352 6.95 4.61 -6.59
N VAL A 353 6.77 4.69 -5.28
CA VAL A 353 7.41 5.67 -4.43
C VAL A 353 8.35 4.94 -3.49
N PHE A 354 9.64 5.26 -3.57
CA PHE A 354 10.66 4.69 -2.71
C PHE A 354 11.08 5.71 -1.66
N LYS A 355 11.16 5.26 -0.42
CA LYS A 355 11.70 6.02 0.70
C LYS A 355 12.78 5.18 1.37
N LYS A 356 13.87 5.82 1.79
CA LYS A 356 14.82 5.17 2.70
C LYS A 356 14.16 4.99 4.07
N ILE A 357 14.07 3.75 4.53
CA ILE A 357 13.62 3.40 5.88
C ILE A 357 14.81 2.80 6.62
N HIS A 358 14.99 3.16 7.88
CA HIS A 358 15.89 2.42 8.76
C HIS A 358 15.23 1.07 9.06
N LEU A 359 15.52 0.07 8.24
CA LEU A 359 15.22 -1.32 8.56
C LEU A 359 16.08 -1.73 9.75
N THR A 360 15.65 -2.76 10.49
CA THR A 360 16.56 -3.49 11.38
C THR A 360 17.80 -3.86 10.57
N GLU A 361 18.93 -3.19 10.81
CA GLU A 361 20.10 -3.29 9.92
C GLU A 361 20.57 -4.75 9.77
N GLY A 362 20.50 -5.27 8.54
CA GLY A 362 21.04 -6.59 8.18
C GLY A 362 20.01 -7.61 7.74
N ILE A 363 20.35 -8.90 7.80
CA ILE A 363 19.58 -9.99 7.20
C ILE A 363 18.45 -10.42 8.13
N THR A 364 17.22 -10.25 7.69
CA THR A 364 16.03 -10.72 8.43
C THR A 364 15.67 -12.13 7.95
N LYS A 365 15.48 -13.06 8.89
CA LYS A 365 14.95 -14.40 8.62
C LYS A 365 13.69 -14.63 9.43
N ALA A 366 12.81 -15.51 8.94
CA ALA A 366 11.53 -15.78 9.57
C ALA A 366 11.30 -17.29 9.77
N ILE A 367 10.50 -17.62 10.77
CA ILE A 367 10.01 -18.96 11.05
C ILE A 367 8.50 -18.86 11.34
N ILE A 368 7.69 -19.58 10.58
CA ILE A 368 6.25 -19.72 10.78
C ILE A 368 5.97 -21.13 11.30
N ILE A 369 5.18 -21.23 12.37
CA ILE A 369 4.78 -22.51 12.98
C ILE A 369 3.26 -22.56 13.06
N ALA A 370 2.65 -23.34 12.17
CA ALA A 370 1.24 -23.70 12.19
C ALA A 370 1.07 -25.02 12.94
N GLY A 371 0.55 -24.95 14.16
CA GLY A 371 0.23 -26.15 14.95
C GLY A 371 -1.03 -26.86 14.44
N LYS A 372 -1.24 -28.11 14.87
CA LYS A 372 -2.50 -28.82 14.65
C LYS A 372 -2.77 -29.79 15.80
N LEU A 373 -3.91 -29.70 16.48
CA LEU A 373 -4.20 -30.52 17.66
C LEU A 373 -4.56 -31.98 17.32
N SER A 374 -5.24 -32.21 16.21
CA SER A 374 -5.68 -33.55 15.75
C SER A 374 -6.06 -33.54 14.27
N ASP A 375 -6.29 -34.69 13.65
CA ASP A 375 -6.71 -34.76 12.24
C ASP A 375 -8.09 -34.10 12.01
N ASP A 376 -8.98 -34.20 12.99
CA ASP A 376 -10.30 -33.56 13.03
C ASP A 376 -10.26 -32.17 13.70
N ASP A 377 -9.11 -31.49 13.68
CA ASP A 377 -8.96 -30.17 14.29
C ASP A 377 -9.75 -29.12 13.50
N TYR A 378 -10.90 -28.77 14.03
CA TYR A 378 -11.79 -27.75 13.51
C TYR A 378 -11.17 -26.33 13.45
N LEU A 379 -10.12 -26.05 14.24
CA LEU A 379 -9.41 -24.78 14.16
C LEU A 379 -8.47 -24.73 12.94
N TRP A 380 -8.05 -25.89 12.42
CA TRP A 380 -7.04 -26.02 11.38
C TRP A 380 -7.24 -25.09 10.18
N PRO A 381 -8.44 -24.95 9.58
CA PRO A 381 -8.62 -24.04 8.45
C PRO A 381 -8.27 -22.57 8.78
N SER A 382 -8.53 -22.14 10.02
CA SER A 382 -8.20 -20.78 10.48
C SER A 382 -6.71 -20.61 10.74
N VAL A 383 -6.06 -21.64 11.29
CA VAL A 383 -4.60 -21.68 11.52
C VAL A 383 -3.86 -21.64 10.19
N GLU A 384 -4.22 -22.54 9.27
CA GLU A 384 -3.62 -22.63 7.93
C GLU A 384 -3.80 -21.31 7.17
N THR A 385 -4.99 -20.71 7.22
CA THR A 385 -5.24 -19.39 6.61
C THR A 385 -4.34 -18.31 7.21
N SER A 386 -4.20 -18.24 8.53
CA SER A 386 -3.40 -17.21 9.21
C SER A 386 -1.90 -17.39 8.94
N ALA A 387 -1.41 -18.62 8.98
CA ALA A 387 -0.02 -18.96 8.70
C ALA A 387 0.36 -18.73 7.23
N ASN A 388 -0.51 -19.14 6.29
CA ASN A 388 -0.32 -18.84 4.87
C ASN A 388 -0.33 -17.34 4.61
N PHE A 389 -1.24 -16.58 5.24
CA PHE A 389 -1.28 -15.13 5.07
C PHE A 389 -0.04 -14.44 5.65
N ALA A 390 0.49 -14.91 6.79
CA ALA A 390 1.75 -14.43 7.33
C ALA A 390 2.92 -14.71 6.35
N TYR A 391 2.99 -15.89 5.75
CA TYR A 391 3.98 -16.25 4.74
C TYR A 391 3.94 -15.29 3.55
N TRP A 392 2.76 -15.12 2.96
CA TRP A 392 2.50 -14.17 1.89
C TRP A 392 2.90 -12.73 2.27
N THR A 393 2.59 -12.34 3.50
CA THR A 393 2.91 -11.00 4.01
C THR A 393 4.41 -10.77 4.14
N LEU A 394 5.17 -11.75 4.61
CA LEU A 394 6.63 -11.63 4.71
C LEU A 394 7.27 -11.48 3.33
N ILE A 395 6.85 -12.29 2.35
CA ILE A 395 7.30 -12.17 0.95
C ILE A 395 6.90 -10.81 0.37
N HIS A 396 5.66 -10.40 0.59
CA HIS A 396 5.16 -9.11 0.13
C HIS A 396 5.98 -7.94 0.70
N GLN A 397 6.41 -8.06 1.96
CA GLN A 397 7.27 -7.09 2.62
C GLN A 397 8.77 -7.29 2.28
N GLY A 398 9.11 -8.11 1.29
CA GLY A 398 10.46 -8.24 0.75
C GLY A 398 11.40 -9.17 1.51
N ILE A 399 10.87 -10.09 2.32
CA ILE A 399 11.65 -11.21 2.88
C ILE A 399 11.59 -12.35 1.88
N ASP A 400 12.75 -12.75 1.35
CA ASP A 400 12.82 -13.79 0.33
C ASP A 400 12.29 -15.12 0.88
N LYS A 401 11.66 -15.92 0.01
CA LYS A 401 11.12 -17.23 0.43
C LYS A 401 12.18 -18.16 1.04
N ASN A 402 13.43 -18.06 0.58
CA ASN A 402 14.56 -18.81 1.11
C ASN A 402 15.04 -18.34 2.50
N GLN A 403 14.53 -17.22 2.99
CA GLN A 403 14.76 -16.67 4.34
C GLN A 403 13.62 -17.03 5.30
N ILE A 404 12.59 -17.73 4.83
CA ILE A 404 11.43 -18.15 5.62
C ILE A 404 11.50 -19.66 5.82
N TYR A 405 11.38 -20.10 7.07
CA TYR A 405 11.07 -21.50 7.39
C TYR A 405 9.60 -21.63 7.72
N TYR A 406 8.82 -22.32 6.89
CA TYR A 406 7.41 -22.57 7.17
C TYR A 406 7.20 -24.03 7.61
N LEU A 407 6.84 -24.20 8.88
CA LEU A 407 6.51 -25.47 9.51
C LEU A 407 4.99 -25.64 9.66
N SER A 408 4.43 -26.68 9.04
CA SER A 408 2.98 -26.93 8.98
C SER A 408 2.67 -28.42 8.90
N SER A 409 1.49 -28.84 9.38
CA SER A 409 1.04 -30.24 9.26
C SER A 409 0.72 -30.67 7.82
N ASN A 410 0.38 -29.70 6.96
CA ASN A 410 0.13 -29.91 5.53
C ASN A 410 1.36 -29.43 4.75
N THR A 411 2.19 -30.35 4.25
CA THR A 411 3.43 -30.02 3.51
C THR A 411 3.27 -30.06 1.99
N GLU A 412 2.08 -30.41 1.49
CA GLU A 412 1.80 -30.55 0.05
C GLU A 412 0.87 -29.43 -0.44
N PHE A 413 1.09 -28.20 0.04
CA PHE A 413 0.30 -27.04 -0.31
C PHE A 413 1.18 -26.01 -1.03
N ASP A 414 0.76 -25.62 -2.24
CA ASP A 414 1.40 -24.60 -3.06
C ASP A 414 0.77 -23.26 -2.69
N ILE A 415 1.56 -22.44 -1.99
CA ILE A 415 1.12 -21.17 -1.46
C ILE A 415 1.30 -20.10 -2.54
N ASP A 416 2.43 -20.06 -3.23
CA ASP A 416 2.74 -18.98 -4.19
C ASP A 416 2.09 -19.17 -5.58
N GLY A 417 1.49 -20.35 -5.83
CA GLY A 417 0.73 -20.67 -7.04
C GLY A 417 1.59 -21.03 -8.25
N ASN A 418 2.87 -21.36 -8.03
CA ASN A 418 3.82 -21.68 -9.10
C ASN A 418 3.71 -23.15 -9.60
N ASN A 419 2.81 -23.95 -9.02
CA ASN A 419 2.61 -25.39 -9.21
C ASN A 419 3.78 -26.27 -8.73
N ILE A 420 4.55 -25.80 -7.75
CA ILE A 420 5.65 -26.49 -7.07
C ILE A 420 5.38 -26.39 -5.56
N TYR A 421 5.37 -27.53 -4.87
CA TYR A 421 5.18 -27.59 -3.43
C TYR A 421 6.50 -27.30 -2.68
N ASP A 422 7.01 -26.07 -2.78
CA ASP A 422 8.28 -25.65 -2.17
C ASP A 422 8.15 -24.55 -1.11
N ASP A 423 6.92 -24.16 -0.73
CA ASP A 423 6.67 -23.10 0.25
C ASP A 423 6.67 -23.56 1.71
N ILE A 424 6.38 -24.85 1.95
CA ILE A 424 6.30 -25.44 3.29
C ILE A 424 7.46 -26.41 3.47
N ASP A 425 8.42 -26.03 4.31
CA ASP A 425 9.68 -26.74 4.45
C ASP A 425 9.56 -28.09 5.16
N ALA A 426 8.73 -28.17 6.21
CA ALA A 426 8.62 -29.39 7.01
C ALA A 426 7.40 -29.43 7.94
N ALA A 427 7.16 -30.59 8.54
CA ALA A 427 6.14 -30.76 9.57
C ALA A 427 6.43 -29.94 10.85
N ALA A 428 5.40 -29.38 11.47
CA ALA A 428 5.49 -28.72 12.78
C ALA A 428 5.73 -29.76 13.91
N ASN A 429 6.99 -29.90 14.33
CA ASN A 429 7.38 -30.76 15.44
C ASN A 429 8.62 -30.20 16.14
N ILE A 430 8.90 -30.68 17.35
CA ILE A 430 9.93 -30.09 18.22
C ILE A 430 11.32 -30.12 17.56
N LYS A 431 11.60 -31.18 16.78
CA LYS A 431 12.87 -31.37 16.05
C LYS A 431 13.04 -30.33 14.95
N ASN A 432 12.01 -30.11 14.15
CA ASN A 432 12.05 -29.19 13.01
C ASN A 432 12.04 -27.73 13.45
N VAL A 433 11.30 -27.38 14.51
CA VAL A 433 11.34 -26.03 15.11
C VAL A 433 12.77 -25.71 15.60
N LYS A 434 13.37 -26.64 16.34
CA LYS A 434 14.75 -26.49 16.80
C LYS A 434 15.74 -26.38 15.64
N TYR A 435 15.57 -27.18 14.59
CA TYR A 435 16.40 -27.13 13.40
C TYR A 435 16.32 -25.77 12.71
N ALA A 436 15.12 -25.25 12.46
CA ALA A 436 14.91 -23.96 11.79
C ALA A 436 15.58 -22.81 12.56
N ILE A 437 15.39 -22.76 13.89
CA ILE A 437 16.02 -21.76 14.76
C ILE A 437 17.55 -21.85 14.64
N LEU A 438 18.12 -23.05 14.85
CA LEU A 438 19.58 -23.22 14.79
C LEU A 438 20.15 -22.93 13.41
N LYS A 439 19.44 -23.24 12.33
CA LYS A 439 19.87 -22.96 10.97
C LYS A 439 19.99 -21.45 10.72
N TRP A 440 18.99 -20.67 11.11
CA TRP A 440 19.02 -19.20 10.95
C TRP A 440 20.09 -18.51 11.76
N LEU A 441 20.46 -19.11 12.89
CA LEU A 441 21.46 -18.59 13.81
C LEU A 441 22.90 -19.03 13.49
N LEU A 442 23.09 -20.11 12.74
CA LEU A 442 24.42 -20.72 12.54
C LEU A 442 24.87 -20.77 11.07
N GLU A 443 23.95 -20.73 10.10
CA GLU A 443 24.29 -20.81 8.67
C GLU A 443 24.51 -19.43 8.04
N GLU A 444 25.56 -19.31 7.23
CA GLU A 444 25.89 -18.08 6.52
C GLU A 444 25.01 -17.86 5.27
N PRO A 445 24.50 -16.65 5.06
CA PRO A 445 24.70 -15.50 5.93
C PRO A 445 23.80 -15.58 7.19
N GLN A 446 24.40 -15.37 8.38
CA GLN A 446 23.66 -15.45 9.65
C GLN A 446 22.58 -14.37 9.74
N ALA A 447 21.46 -14.67 10.40
CA ALA A 447 20.41 -13.69 10.65
C ALA A 447 20.93 -12.54 11.55
N ASP A 448 20.64 -11.30 11.19
CA ASP A 448 20.70 -10.14 12.10
C ASP A 448 19.42 -10.04 12.92
N SER A 449 18.28 -10.37 12.31
CA SER A 449 16.97 -10.30 12.93
C SER A 449 16.17 -11.58 12.67
N LEU A 450 15.45 -12.05 13.69
CA LEU A 450 14.62 -13.25 13.61
C LEU A 450 13.16 -12.93 13.94
N ILE A 451 12.25 -13.30 13.03
CA ILE A 451 10.81 -13.28 13.24
C ILE A 451 10.34 -14.72 13.51
N LEU A 452 9.60 -14.92 14.58
CA LEU A 452 8.99 -16.19 14.94
C LEU A 452 7.49 -16.01 15.12
N TYR A 453 6.70 -16.64 14.26
CA TYR A 453 5.24 -16.63 14.33
C TYR A 453 4.72 -18.00 14.72
N LEU A 454 3.95 -18.06 15.81
CA LEU A 454 3.28 -19.27 16.29
C LEU A 454 1.76 -19.03 16.29
N VAL A 455 1.01 -19.94 15.68
CA VAL A 455 -0.45 -19.89 15.65
C VAL A 455 -0.99 -21.30 15.75
N ASP A 456 -1.93 -21.52 16.67
CA ASP A 456 -2.78 -22.73 16.89
C ASP A 456 -3.24 -22.80 18.36
N HIS A 457 -3.33 -23.99 18.97
CA HIS A 457 -3.78 -24.23 20.33
C HIS A 457 -2.65 -23.99 21.34
N GLY A 458 -3.00 -23.38 22.47
CA GLY A 458 -2.08 -23.08 23.56
C GLY A 458 -2.66 -23.46 24.91
N SER A 459 -1.76 -23.72 25.85
CA SER A 459 -2.05 -23.88 27.28
C SER A 459 -1.08 -23.02 28.08
N ASP A 460 -1.24 -22.98 29.41
CA ASP A 460 -0.37 -22.18 30.27
C ASP A 460 1.11 -22.60 30.15
N GLY A 461 1.86 -21.81 29.38
CA GLY A 461 3.31 -21.97 29.18
C GLY A 461 3.70 -22.94 28.07
N GLU A 462 2.73 -23.48 27.33
CA GLU A 462 2.97 -24.44 26.25
C GLU A 462 2.17 -24.12 24.97
N PHE A 463 2.80 -24.41 23.82
CA PHE A 463 2.19 -24.33 22.49
C PHE A 463 2.07 -25.74 21.89
N HIS A 464 0.91 -26.12 21.35
CA HIS A 464 0.73 -27.43 20.72
C HIS A 464 1.25 -27.39 19.28
N LEU A 465 2.11 -28.35 18.94
CA LEU A 465 2.77 -28.40 17.63
C LEU A 465 2.05 -29.31 16.64
N ASN A 466 1.56 -30.47 17.10
CA ASN A 466 0.99 -31.49 16.21
C ASN A 466 0.07 -32.47 16.93
N SER A 467 -0.59 -33.30 16.12
CA SER A 467 -1.58 -34.31 16.53
C SER A 467 -1.03 -35.45 17.37
N ASN A 468 0.30 -35.52 17.56
CA ASN A 468 0.94 -36.46 18.48
C ASN A 468 1.07 -35.91 19.91
N ASN A 469 0.39 -34.80 20.22
CA ASN A 469 0.48 -34.07 21.50
C ASN A 469 1.90 -33.58 21.83
N GLU A 470 2.73 -33.30 20.83
CA GLU A 470 3.99 -32.60 21.09
C GLU A 470 3.72 -31.13 21.43
N THR A 471 4.32 -30.64 22.52
CA THR A 471 4.21 -29.24 22.93
C THR A 471 5.57 -28.56 23.03
N LEU A 472 5.62 -27.28 22.65
CA LEU A 472 6.77 -26.39 22.84
C LEU A 472 6.56 -25.56 24.09
N LYS A 473 7.43 -25.72 25.09
CA LYS A 473 7.39 -24.91 26.31
C LYS A 473 8.12 -23.58 26.08
N ALA A 474 7.58 -22.49 26.66
CA ALA A 474 8.18 -21.16 26.54
C ALA A 474 9.63 -21.10 27.07
N THR A 475 9.96 -21.85 28.14
CA THR A 475 11.31 -21.93 28.69
C THR A 475 12.29 -22.63 27.75
N VAL A 476 11.85 -23.69 27.07
CA VAL A 476 12.67 -24.42 26.09
C VAL A 476 12.95 -23.56 24.87
N LEU A 477 11.94 -22.81 24.41
CA LEU A 477 12.12 -21.83 23.33
C LEU A 477 13.13 -20.74 23.75
N ASN A 478 13.01 -20.20 24.96
CA ASN A 478 13.96 -19.22 25.47
C ASN A 478 15.39 -19.79 25.51
N GLU A 479 15.56 -21.03 25.99
CA GLU A 479 16.86 -21.70 26.01
C GLU A 479 17.50 -21.79 24.63
N TRP A 480 16.73 -22.04 23.57
CA TRP A 480 17.27 -22.09 22.21
C TRP A 480 17.67 -20.73 21.66
N LEU A 481 16.94 -19.68 22.04
CA LEU A 481 17.23 -18.30 21.64
C LEU A 481 18.44 -17.71 22.41
N GLU A 482 18.64 -18.10 23.68
CA GLU A 482 19.71 -17.58 24.54
C GLU A 482 21.02 -18.40 24.46
N ASN A 483 20.94 -19.75 24.42
CA ASN A 483 22.11 -20.63 24.62
C ASN A 483 22.83 -21.05 23.33
N LEU A 484 23.27 -20.08 22.53
CA LEU A 484 24.05 -20.35 21.30
C LEU A 484 25.57 -20.34 21.54
N LYS A 485 26.04 -19.49 22.47
CA LYS A 485 27.48 -19.27 22.70
C LYS A 485 28.18 -20.45 23.39
N ASP A 486 27.53 -21.10 24.34
CA ASP A 486 28.20 -22.09 25.21
C ASP A 486 28.19 -23.52 24.64
N LYS A 487 27.41 -23.79 23.58
CA LYS A 487 27.14 -25.18 23.16
C LYS A 487 27.54 -25.51 21.72
N TYR A 488 27.71 -24.52 20.83
CA TYR A 488 27.87 -24.80 19.39
C TYR A 488 28.94 -24.00 18.60
N ASN A 489 29.41 -22.81 19.03
CA ASN A 489 30.66 -22.16 18.57
C ASN A 489 30.82 -20.73 19.10
N GLU A 490 32.06 -20.27 19.31
CA GLU A 490 32.42 -18.86 19.61
C GLU A 490 32.11 -17.87 18.45
N SER A 491 31.74 -18.39 17.27
CA SER A 491 31.51 -17.61 16.04
C SER A 491 30.05 -17.18 15.81
N SER A 492 29.12 -17.49 16.71
CA SER A 492 27.71 -17.13 16.55
C SER A 492 27.48 -15.63 16.82
N LYS A 493 26.95 -14.93 15.81
CA LYS A 493 26.56 -13.52 15.90
C LYS A 493 25.32 -13.41 16.79
N LEU A 494 25.32 -12.45 17.72
CA LEU A 494 24.13 -12.12 18.50
C LEU A 494 23.08 -11.50 17.57
N LEU A 495 21.83 -11.99 17.66
CA LEU A 495 20.70 -11.34 17.01
C LEU A 495 20.57 -9.90 17.53
N LYS A 496 20.46 -8.94 16.61
CA LYS A 496 20.19 -7.54 16.94
C LYS A 496 18.74 -7.37 17.41
N GLN A 497 17.82 -8.12 16.81
CA GLN A 497 16.40 -8.08 17.13
C GLN A 497 15.78 -9.47 17.03
N THR A 498 14.97 -9.85 18.02
CA THR A 498 14.07 -11.02 17.91
C THR A 498 12.64 -10.57 18.11
N MET A 499 11.74 -11.03 17.24
CA MET A 499 10.31 -10.77 17.32
C MET A 499 9.56 -12.09 17.41
N ILE A 500 8.71 -12.22 18.42
CA ILE A 500 7.89 -13.41 18.65
C ILE A 500 6.44 -12.97 18.65
N ILE A 501 5.67 -13.48 17.69
CA ILE A 501 4.24 -13.22 17.55
C ILE A 501 3.54 -14.55 17.86
N TYR A 502 2.70 -14.56 18.89
CA TYR A 502 2.05 -15.77 19.36
C TYR A 502 0.54 -15.58 19.46
N ASP A 503 -0.21 -16.23 18.56
CA ASP A 503 -1.67 -16.23 18.58
C ASP A 503 -2.24 -17.60 18.96
N ALA A 504 -2.56 -17.74 20.25
CA ALA A 504 -3.17 -18.93 20.82
C ALA A 504 -3.84 -18.64 22.17
N CYS A 505 -4.63 -19.59 22.66
CA CYS A 505 -5.13 -19.55 24.02
C CYS A 505 -3.98 -19.47 25.03
N TYR A 506 -4.14 -18.64 26.06
CA TYR A 506 -3.17 -18.42 27.14
C TYR A 506 -1.81 -17.89 26.68
N SER A 507 -1.70 -17.35 25.46
CA SER A 507 -0.43 -16.92 24.86
C SER A 507 0.34 -15.92 25.71
N GLY A 508 -0.34 -15.06 26.48
CA GLY A 508 0.29 -14.14 27.42
C GLY A 508 1.18 -14.80 28.50
N SER A 509 1.04 -16.11 28.74
CA SER A 509 1.91 -16.85 29.65
C SER A 509 3.36 -16.95 29.15
N PHE A 510 3.60 -16.73 27.85
CA PHE A 510 4.94 -16.76 27.24
C PHE A 510 5.76 -15.50 27.51
N ILE A 511 5.13 -14.38 27.91
CA ILE A 511 5.82 -13.09 28.07
C ILE A 511 6.96 -13.17 29.07
N ASN A 512 6.71 -13.67 30.29
CA ASN A 512 7.73 -13.68 31.33
C ASN A 512 8.83 -14.72 31.06
N PRO A 513 8.54 -15.98 30.67
CA PRO A 513 9.58 -16.96 30.36
C PRO A 513 10.46 -16.61 29.17
N LEU A 514 9.96 -15.81 28.22
CA LEU A 514 10.71 -15.35 27.05
C LEU A 514 11.42 -14.01 27.27
N LYS A 515 11.40 -13.41 28.45
CA LYS A 515 12.23 -12.22 28.68
C LYS A 515 13.72 -12.60 28.55
N PRO A 516 14.50 -11.86 27.74
CA PRO A 516 15.92 -12.15 27.56
C PRO A 516 16.69 -11.95 28.86
N LEU A 517 17.81 -12.67 29.02
CA LEU A 517 18.64 -12.60 30.23
C LEU A 517 19.59 -11.38 30.22
N LEU A 518 19.83 -10.80 29.05
CA LEU A 518 20.63 -9.61 28.79
C LEU A 518 19.75 -8.50 28.19
N ASP A 519 20.27 -7.28 28.10
CA ASP A 519 19.64 -6.11 27.42
C ASP A 519 19.56 -6.29 25.88
N ASN A 520 19.15 -7.47 25.42
CA ASN A 520 18.81 -7.69 24.02
C ASN A 520 17.34 -7.30 23.82
N ASP A 521 17.05 -6.55 22.77
CA ASP A 521 15.68 -6.18 22.43
C ASP A 521 14.94 -7.39 21.86
N ARG A 522 14.00 -7.93 22.64
CA ARG A 522 13.06 -8.95 22.20
C ARG A 522 11.65 -8.38 22.26
N ILE A 523 11.00 -8.32 21.10
CA ILE A 523 9.60 -7.94 20.98
C ILE A 523 8.77 -9.22 21.12
N ILE A 524 7.93 -9.28 22.15
CA ILE A 524 7.02 -10.40 22.37
C ILE A 524 5.60 -9.88 22.25
N ILE A 525 4.85 -10.39 21.28
CA ILE A 525 3.47 -10.03 20.99
C ILE A 525 2.62 -11.28 21.21
N THR A 526 1.64 -11.18 22.09
CA THR A 526 0.71 -12.28 22.38
C THR A 526 -0.72 -11.83 22.11
N SER A 527 -1.54 -12.72 21.55
CA SER A 527 -2.92 -12.38 21.23
C SER A 527 -3.83 -12.33 22.46
N THR A 528 -3.42 -12.88 23.60
CA THR A 528 -4.22 -12.92 24.83
C THR A 528 -3.38 -12.56 26.07
N SER A 529 -4.06 -12.37 27.20
CA SER A 529 -3.43 -12.47 28.53
C SER A 529 -3.19 -13.94 28.90
N SER A 530 -2.44 -14.19 29.98
CA SER A 530 -2.04 -15.55 30.40
C SER A 530 -3.19 -16.44 30.88
N ASN A 531 -4.39 -15.89 31.06
CA ASN A 531 -5.58 -16.57 31.57
C ASN A 531 -6.79 -16.47 30.62
N GLU A 532 -6.57 -16.03 29.38
CA GLU A 532 -7.61 -15.78 28.38
C GLU A 532 -7.49 -16.76 27.20
N LYS A 533 -8.62 -17.02 26.54
CA LYS A 533 -8.66 -17.81 25.29
C LYS A 533 -8.54 -16.89 24.07
N ALA A 534 -7.99 -17.42 22.99
CA ALA A 534 -7.93 -16.73 21.70
C ALA A 534 -9.17 -17.02 20.85
N TYR A 535 -9.56 -16.08 20.00
CA TYR A 535 -10.69 -16.19 19.09
C TYR A 535 -10.23 -16.21 17.63
N PHE A 536 -10.73 -17.18 16.87
CA PHE A 536 -10.59 -17.30 15.42
C PHE A 536 -11.97 -17.50 14.80
N VAL A 537 -12.63 -16.41 14.38
CA VAL A 537 -13.98 -16.46 13.81
C VAL A 537 -13.90 -16.38 12.29
N ASN A 538 -14.86 -17.04 11.62
CA ASN A 538 -15.00 -16.98 10.15
C ASN A 538 -13.73 -17.43 9.41
N LYS A 539 -13.24 -18.64 9.72
CA LYS A 539 -11.99 -19.20 9.17
C LYS A 539 -10.76 -18.31 9.43
N GLY A 540 -10.72 -17.66 10.60
CA GLY A 540 -9.59 -16.83 11.01
C GLY A 540 -9.64 -15.37 10.53
N MET A 541 -10.59 -14.99 9.66
CA MET A 541 -10.74 -13.59 9.20
C MET A 541 -10.96 -12.60 10.34
N ILE A 542 -11.54 -13.05 11.45
CA ILE A 542 -11.62 -12.26 12.68
C ILE A 542 -10.76 -12.98 13.73
N SER A 543 -9.50 -12.60 13.78
CA SER A 543 -8.51 -13.09 14.73
C SER A 543 -7.46 -12.00 14.94
N PHE A 544 -6.70 -12.09 16.03
CA PHE A 544 -5.58 -11.17 16.26
C PHE A 544 -4.58 -11.25 15.10
N SER A 545 -4.22 -12.47 14.69
CA SER A 545 -3.31 -12.72 13.57
C SER A 545 -3.76 -12.05 12.28
N ASN A 546 -5.02 -12.22 11.89
CA ASN A 546 -5.50 -11.62 10.64
C ASN A 546 -5.39 -10.09 10.68
N PHE A 547 -5.85 -9.45 11.75
CA PHE A 547 -5.75 -7.99 11.87
C PHE A 547 -4.31 -7.51 11.93
N PHE A 548 -3.44 -8.21 12.67
CA PHE A 548 -2.03 -7.85 12.79
C PHE A 548 -1.31 -7.98 11.45
N TRP A 549 -1.35 -9.17 10.83
CA TRP A 549 -0.69 -9.43 9.55
C TRP A 549 -1.25 -8.59 8.42
N ASN A 550 -2.55 -8.29 8.42
CA ASN A 550 -3.12 -7.40 7.40
C ASN A 550 -2.57 -5.98 7.50
N ASN A 551 -2.35 -5.46 8.71
CA ASN A 551 -1.72 -4.15 8.87
C ASN A 551 -0.23 -4.17 8.49
N ILE A 552 0.48 -5.27 8.78
CA ILE A 552 1.85 -5.46 8.32
C ILE A 552 1.92 -5.56 6.79
N PHE A 553 0.99 -6.29 6.17
CA PHE A 553 0.85 -6.40 4.71
C PHE A 553 0.68 -5.03 4.07
N ASN A 554 -0.12 -4.15 4.70
CA ASN A 554 -0.30 -2.76 4.30
C ASN A 554 0.83 -1.81 4.77
N GLY A 555 1.99 -2.35 5.16
CA GLY A 555 3.20 -1.59 5.48
C GLY A 555 3.12 -0.75 6.75
N LYS A 556 2.19 -1.01 7.67
CA LYS A 556 2.09 -0.29 8.95
C LYS A 556 3.18 -0.77 9.93
N SER A 557 3.61 0.11 10.83
CA SER A 557 4.59 -0.20 11.90
C SER A 557 4.06 -1.26 12.87
N ILE A 558 4.94 -1.91 13.62
CA ILE A 558 4.56 -2.86 14.69
C ILE A 558 3.56 -2.26 15.68
N GLN A 559 3.78 -1.02 16.13
CA GLN A 559 2.87 -0.36 17.05
C GLN A 559 1.45 -0.25 16.45
N ASN A 560 1.33 0.36 15.28
CA ASN A 560 0.03 0.53 14.62
C ASN A 560 -0.67 -0.81 14.35
N SER A 561 0.07 -1.83 13.90
CA SER A 561 -0.46 -3.17 13.66
C SER A 561 -0.96 -3.84 14.94
N TYR A 562 -0.20 -3.74 16.03
CA TYR A 562 -0.60 -4.23 17.34
C TYR A 562 -1.81 -3.47 17.90
N ASP A 563 -1.79 -2.14 17.86
CA ASP A 563 -2.86 -1.30 18.39
C ASP A 563 -4.18 -1.55 17.65
N TYR A 564 -4.13 -1.71 16.33
CA TYR A 564 -5.30 -2.05 15.51
C TYR A 564 -5.85 -3.42 15.89
N ALA A 565 -4.99 -4.45 15.91
CA ALA A 565 -5.40 -5.81 16.28
C ALA A 565 -5.94 -5.87 17.72
N SER A 566 -5.28 -5.18 18.66
CA SER A 566 -5.71 -5.07 20.06
C SER A 566 -7.08 -4.41 20.20
N LYS A 567 -7.29 -3.29 19.49
CA LYS A 567 -8.59 -2.61 19.45
C LYS A 567 -9.69 -3.49 18.86
N ALA A 568 -9.39 -4.25 17.80
CA ALA A 568 -10.34 -5.18 17.19
C ALA A 568 -10.70 -6.33 18.13
N MET A 569 -9.73 -6.90 18.84
CA MET A 569 -9.95 -8.02 19.76
C MET A 569 -10.66 -7.63 21.07
N LYS A 570 -10.63 -6.34 21.46
CA LYS A 570 -11.38 -5.83 22.61
C LYS A 570 -12.87 -6.16 22.56
N GLY A 571 -13.47 -6.20 21.36
CA GLY A 571 -14.87 -6.59 21.15
C GLY A 571 -15.20 -8.04 21.56
N PHE A 572 -14.17 -8.88 21.74
CA PHE A 572 -14.29 -10.29 22.12
C PHE A 572 -13.88 -10.58 23.56
N ASN A 573 -13.62 -9.54 24.39
CA ASN A 573 -13.00 -9.66 25.71
C ASN A 573 -11.67 -10.44 25.68
N GLN A 574 -10.90 -10.23 24.62
CA GLN A 574 -9.55 -10.74 24.47
C GLN A 574 -8.58 -9.57 24.62
N THR A 575 -7.54 -9.74 25.43
CA THR A 575 -6.58 -8.69 25.77
C THR A 575 -5.19 -9.06 25.23
N PRO A 576 -4.83 -8.69 23.99
CA PRO A 576 -3.48 -8.87 23.48
C PRO A 576 -2.45 -8.08 24.30
N ASN A 577 -1.22 -8.59 24.38
CA ASN A 577 -0.13 -7.95 25.10
C ASN A 577 1.10 -7.79 24.19
N ILE A 578 1.86 -6.71 24.41
CA ILE A 578 3.17 -6.49 23.78
C ILE A 578 4.20 -6.18 24.86
N SER A 579 5.38 -6.80 24.77
CA SER A 579 6.50 -6.60 25.69
C SER A 579 7.75 -6.23 24.91
N LEU A 580 8.36 -5.10 25.28
CA LEU A 580 9.65 -4.60 24.80
C LEU A 580 10.30 -3.74 25.91
N ASN A 581 11.63 -3.63 25.92
CA ASN A 581 12.36 -2.81 26.89
C ASN A 581 12.04 -1.31 26.75
N ASP A 582 12.07 -0.78 25.53
CA ASP A 582 11.66 0.59 25.21
C ASP A 582 10.49 0.60 24.22
N LEU A 583 9.27 0.76 24.75
CA LEU A 583 8.05 0.81 23.95
C LEU A 583 8.00 2.01 22.99
N SER A 584 8.80 3.06 23.19
CA SER A 584 8.80 4.24 22.31
C SER A 584 9.30 3.92 20.89
N LEU A 585 10.14 2.89 20.76
CA LEU A 585 10.72 2.45 19.50
C LEU A 585 9.70 1.77 18.57
N LEU A 586 8.61 1.21 19.12
CA LEU A 586 7.64 0.40 18.35
C LEU A 586 6.97 1.16 17.18
N SER A 587 6.86 2.48 17.28
CA SER A 587 6.37 3.36 16.20
C SER A 587 7.27 3.38 14.96
N THR A 588 8.54 3.02 15.14
CA THR A 588 9.59 3.06 14.11
C THR A 588 10.06 1.67 13.67
N VAL A 589 9.55 0.60 14.28
CA VAL A 589 9.87 -0.78 13.91
C VAL A 589 8.87 -1.29 12.87
N TYR A 590 9.37 -1.89 11.79
CA TYR A 590 8.61 -2.47 10.70
C TYR A 590 9.07 -3.91 10.42
N ILE A 591 8.20 -4.73 9.82
CA ILE A 591 8.58 -6.02 9.25
C ILE A 591 8.85 -5.81 7.77
N GLY A 592 10.05 -6.20 7.32
CA GLY A 592 10.47 -6.02 5.93
C GLY A 592 10.47 -4.56 5.50
N ASN A 593 10.24 -4.32 4.22
CA ASN A 593 10.42 -3.04 3.53
C ASN A 593 9.34 -1.99 3.82
N SER A 594 8.32 -2.29 4.64
CA SER A 594 7.14 -1.42 4.83
C SER A 594 6.52 -1.03 3.49
N ASN A 595 6.45 -1.99 2.57
CA ASN A 595 5.74 -1.86 1.31
C ASN A 595 4.28 -1.51 1.64
N LYS A 596 3.83 -0.34 1.20
CA LYS A 596 2.44 0.07 1.32
C LYS A 596 1.75 -0.19 0.00
N ILE A 597 0.72 -1.02 0.02
CA ILE A 597 -0.26 -1.08 -1.06
C ILE A 597 -1.29 0.03 -0.80
N GLN A 598 -1.81 0.61 -1.86
CA GLN A 598 -2.94 1.51 -1.73
C GLN A 598 -4.22 0.73 -1.40
N GLY A 599 -4.88 1.11 -0.31
CA GLY A 599 -6.11 0.53 0.21
C GLY A 599 -6.14 0.73 1.72
N GLU A 600 -7.11 1.46 2.23
CA GLU A 600 -7.33 1.55 3.68
C GLU A 600 -8.22 0.40 4.13
N VAL A 601 -8.28 0.18 5.44
CA VAL A 601 -9.20 -0.82 5.99
C VAL A 601 -10.61 -0.24 6.01
N PRO A 602 -11.64 -1.02 5.62
CA PRO A 602 -13.01 -0.56 5.69
C PRO A 602 -13.39 -0.02 7.06
N VAL A 603 -14.17 1.06 7.09
CA VAL A 603 -14.67 1.65 8.32
C VAL A 603 -16.16 1.40 8.42
N ILE A 604 -16.62 1.09 9.62
CA ILE A 604 -18.05 1.10 9.99
C ILE A 604 -18.20 2.19 11.04
N GLU A 605 -19.04 3.20 10.81
CA GLU A 605 -19.26 4.26 11.80
C GLU A 605 -20.12 3.76 12.95
N LYS A 606 -21.29 3.19 12.63
CA LYS A 606 -22.31 2.81 13.59
C LYS A 606 -23.02 1.51 13.19
N VAL A 607 -23.39 0.73 14.19
CA VAL A 607 -24.28 -0.43 14.07
C VAL A 607 -25.49 -0.20 14.95
N GLU A 608 -26.66 -0.51 14.42
CA GLU A 608 -27.92 -0.49 15.15
C GLU A 608 -28.62 -1.83 15.01
N VAL A 609 -29.16 -2.34 16.11
CA VAL A 609 -29.91 -3.59 16.14
C VAL A 609 -31.31 -3.31 16.67
N ILE A 610 -32.32 -3.60 15.85
CA ILE A 610 -33.73 -3.37 16.16
C ILE A 610 -34.41 -4.72 16.35
N GLN A 611 -34.87 -4.99 17.57
CA GLN A 611 -35.65 -6.17 17.88
C GLN A 611 -37.11 -5.97 17.45
N SER A 612 -37.67 -6.96 16.75
CA SER A 612 -39.09 -7.01 16.40
C SER A 612 -39.70 -8.28 16.98
N THR A 613 -40.76 -8.11 17.77
CA THR A 613 -41.55 -9.21 18.35
C THR A 613 -42.88 -9.31 17.62
N GLY A 614 -43.20 -10.48 17.07
CA GLY A 614 -44.41 -10.67 16.27
C GLY A 614 -44.90 -12.12 16.28
N ASN A 615 -46.13 -12.33 15.81
CA ASN A 615 -46.79 -13.66 15.78
C ASN A 615 -46.05 -14.72 14.94
N ALA A 616 -45.05 -14.31 14.14
CA ALA A 616 -44.23 -15.17 13.27
C ALA A 616 -42.88 -15.59 13.89
N GLY A 617 -42.58 -15.15 15.12
CA GLY A 617 -41.29 -15.38 15.80
C GLY A 617 -40.51 -14.08 16.04
N ASP A 618 -39.56 -14.12 16.97
CA ASP A 618 -38.67 -12.98 17.26
C ASP A 618 -37.64 -12.83 16.14
N SER A 619 -37.41 -11.59 15.70
CA SER A 619 -36.46 -11.23 14.65
C SER A 619 -35.62 -10.04 15.08
N ILE A 620 -34.43 -9.93 14.52
CA ILE A 620 -33.63 -8.71 14.59
C ILE A 620 -33.36 -8.16 13.20
N LYS A 621 -33.57 -6.85 13.05
CA LYS A 621 -33.02 -6.09 11.94
C LYS A 621 -31.68 -5.51 12.36
N ILE A 622 -30.64 -5.74 11.56
CA ILE A 622 -29.28 -5.26 11.78
C ILE A 622 -28.99 -4.22 10.71
N ILE A 623 -28.53 -3.04 11.13
CA ILE A 623 -28.25 -1.91 10.26
C ILE A 623 -26.83 -1.45 10.53
N ALA A 624 -26.01 -1.38 9.49
CA ALA A 624 -24.68 -0.76 9.53
C ALA A 624 -24.70 0.54 8.72
N GLU A 625 -24.28 1.62 9.36
CA GLU A 625 -24.29 2.99 8.83
C GLU A 625 -22.86 3.51 8.67
N GLY A 626 -22.63 4.33 7.65
CA GLY A 626 -21.31 4.88 7.36
C GLY A 626 -20.28 3.79 7.08
N VAL A 627 -20.67 2.75 6.33
CA VAL A 627 -19.73 1.74 5.86
C VAL A 627 -19.04 2.31 4.62
N SER A 628 -17.74 2.56 4.71
CA SER A 628 -16.99 3.24 3.67
C SER A 628 -15.56 2.74 3.59
N ASP A 629 -15.00 2.80 2.39
CA ASP A 629 -13.60 2.50 2.13
C ASP A 629 -13.14 3.21 0.84
N ASP A 630 -11.82 3.30 0.63
CA ASP A 630 -11.24 3.87 -0.60
C ASP A 630 -11.25 2.89 -1.78
N ILE A 631 -11.43 1.61 -1.48
CA ILE A 631 -11.76 0.52 -2.40
C ILE A 631 -13.24 0.14 -2.21
N ALA A 632 -13.86 -0.47 -3.23
CA ALA A 632 -15.25 -0.90 -3.10
C ALA A 632 -15.40 -1.96 -1.98
N ILE A 633 -16.44 -1.81 -1.16
CA ILE A 633 -16.81 -2.80 -0.14
C ILE A 633 -17.29 -4.06 -0.86
N LYS A 634 -16.54 -5.14 -0.68
CA LYS A 634 -16.88 -6.46 -1.23
C LYS A 634 -18.05 -7.07 -0.46
N GLN A 635 -18.06 -6.95 0.87
CA GLN A 635 -19.07 -7.58 1.71
C GLN A 635 -19.17 -6.95 3.11
N VAL A 636 -20.37 -7.00 3.71
CA VAL A 636 -20.61 -6.65 5.11
C VAL A 636 -21.31 -7.81 5.79
N LEU A 637 -20.74 -8.30 6.90
CA LEU A 637 -21.20 -9.49 7.61
C LEU A 637 -21.49 -9.16 9.08
N ALA A 638 -22.63 -9.64 9.57
CA ALA A 638 -22.98 -9.66 10.99
C ALA A 638 -22.88 -11.09 11.54
N LYS A 639 -22.25 -11.24 12.72
CA LYS A 639 -22.16 -12.47 13.50
C LYS A 639 -22.90 -12.30 14.82
N ILE A 640 -23.69 -13.29 15.21
CA ILE A 640 -24.49 -13.26 16.43
C ILE A 640 -23.89 -14.23 17.45
N LYS A 641 -23.46 -13.70 18.60
CA LYS A 641 -22.83 -14.42 19.70
C LYS A 641 -23.74 -14.40 20.94
N PRO A 642 -24.39 -15.51 21.30
CA PRO A 642 -25.17 -15.61 22.54
C PRO A 642 -24.31 -15.52 23.81
N ASP A 643 -24.82 -15.00 24.92
CA ASP A 643 -24.08 -14.88 26.20
C ASP A 643 -23.75 -16.26 26.80
N SER A 644 -24.57 -17.30 26.57
CA SER A 644 -24.26 -18.68 26.98
C SER A 644 -23.20 -19.35 26.12
N TYR A 645 -22.74 -18.68 25.06
CA TYR A 645 -21.73 -19.23 24.16
C TYR A 645 -20.41 -19.47 24.89
N SER A 646 -20.12 -20.74 25.16
CA SER A 646 -18.85 -21.19 25.73
C SER A 646 -18.07 -22.03 24.72
N ILE A 647 -16.82 -21.64 24.46
CA ILE A 647 -15.87 -22.44 23.67
C ILE A 647 -15.52 -23.69 24.50
N GLY A 648 -16.11 -24.84 24.15
CA GLY A 648 -15.80 -26.14 24.74
C GLY A 648 -14.33 -26.55 24.51
N GLN A 649 -13.86 -27.64 25.14
CA GLN A 649 -12.46 -28.07 25.03
C GLN A 649 -12.03 -28.49 23.62
N ILE A 650 -12.96 -28.73 22.67
CA ILE A 650 -12.65 -29.20 21.31
C ILE A 650 -13.70 -28.71 20.29
N ALA A 651 -14.12 -27.44 20.35
CA ALA A 651 -15.08 -26.93 19.37
C ALA A 651 -14.81 -25.46 19.00
N GLU A 652 -14.33 -25.30 17.77
CA GLU A 652 -14.66 -24.28 16.78
C GLU A 652 -15.44 -23.01 17.21
N VAL A 653 -15.02 -21.85 16.67
CA VAL A 653 -15.84 -20.61 16.61
C VAL A 653 -16.63 -20.52 15.29
N THR A 654 -17.11 -21.64 14.77
CA THR A 654 -17.92 -21.70 13.53
C THR A 654 -19.41 -21.48 13.74
N ASN A 655 -19.92 -21.68 14.94
CA ASN A 655 -21.38 -21.67 15.17
C ASN A 655 -21.93 -20.31 15.62
N MET A 656 -21.24 -19.21 15.30
CA MET A 656 -21.89 -17.90 15.35
C MET A 656 -22.76 -17.75 14.11
N TYR A 657 -24.06 -17.59 14.32
CA TYR A 657 -25.01 -17.33 13.24
C TYR A 657 -24.57 -16.11 12.45
N SER A 658 -24.66 -16.19 11.13
CA SER A 658 -24.11 -15.20 10.21
C SER A 658 -25.22 -14.64 9.33
N VAL A 659 -25.24 -13.32 9.18
CA VAL A 659 -26.13 -12.63 8.25
C VAL A 659 -25.28 -11.69 7.40
N GLU A 660 -25.40 -11.81 6.09
CA GLU A 660 -24.86 -10.82 5.16
C GLU A 660 -25.79 -9.61 5.14
N LEU A 661 -25.22 -8.43 5.33
CA LEU A 661 -25.95 -7.17 5.25
C LEU A 661 -25.85 -6.66 3.80
N ILE A 662 -26.99 -6.37 3.19
CA ILE A 662 -27.09 -5.94 1.80
C ILE A 662 -27.20 -4.42 1.75
N TYR A 663 -26.47 -3.78 0.83
CA TYR A 663 -26.56 -2.35 0.63
C TYR A 663 -27.94 -1.95 0.08
N ASN A 664 -28.57 -0.98 0.74
CA ASN A 664 -29.84 -0.41 0.33
C ASN A 664 -29.61 1.02 -0.19
N GLU A 665 -29.81 1.23 -1.49
CA GLU A 665 -29.58 2.52 -2.16
C GLU A 665 -30.50 3.65 -1.67
N GLU A 666 -31.71 3.32 -1.21
CA GLU A 666 -32.68 4.33 -0.73
C GLU A 666 -32.29 4.89 0.63
N THR A 667 -31.75 4.04 1.50
CA THR A 667 -31.36 4.43 2.87
C THR A 667 -29.88 4.79 2.97
N GLY A 668 -29.06 4.37 2.00
CA GLY A 668 -27.61 4.49 2.03
C GLY A 668 -26.94 3.61 3.08
N LYS A 669 -27.59 2.51 3.50
CA LYS A 669 -27.16 1.67 4.64
C LYS A 669 -27.05 0.20 4.24
N TYR A 670 -26.25 -0.55 4.99
CA TYR A 670 -26.23 -2.01 4.88
C TYR A 670 -27.23 -2.61 5.87
N GLU A 671 -28.16 -3.43 5.38
CA GLU A 671 -29.27 -3.94 6.17
C GLU A 671 -29.40 -5.46 6.02
N GLY A 672 -29.74 -6.14 7.11
CA GLY A 672 -30.02 -7.57 7.11
C GLY A 672 -30.97 -7.94 8.23
N GLU A 673 -31.59 -9.12 8.12
CA GLU A 673 -32.52 -9.64 9.11
C GLU A 673 -32.11 -11.04 9.55
N TYR A 674 -32.23 -11.31 10.85
CA TYR A 674 -32.02 -12.63 11.42
C TYR A 674 -33.24 -13.09 12.21
N THR A 675 -33.67 -14.32 11.94
CA THR A 675 -34.70 -15.05 12.69
C THR A 675 -34.08 -16.33 13.22
N GLY A 676 -34.04 -16.53 14.54
CA GLY A 676 -33.48 -17.75 15.11
C GLY A 676 -33.52 -17.85 16.64
N SER A 677 -33.30 -19.06 17.15
CA SER A 677 -33.40 -19.41 18.58
C SER A 677 -32.33 -18.76 19.47
N SER A 678 -31.25 -18.22 18.89
CA SER A 678 -30.22 -17.47 19.63
C SER A 678 -30.72 -16.13 20.20
N LEU A 679 -31.92 -15.70 19.81
CA LEU A 679 -32.57 -14.50 20.32
C LEU A 679 -33.36 -14.74 21.63
N GLU A 680 -33.26 -15.93 22.24
CA GLU A 680 -33.92 -16.27 23.51
C GLU A 680 -33.13 -15.86 24.77
N GLU A 681 -31.89 -15.38 24.60
CA GLU A 681 -31.06 -14.83 25.67
C GLU A 681 -30.35 -13.53 25.24
N SER A 682 -29.56 -12.91 26.12
CA SER A 682 -28.74 -11.76 25.71
C SER A 682 -27.66 -12.21 24.72
N TYR A 683 -27.35 -11.37 23.73
CA TYR A 683 -26.36 -11.68 22.69
C TYR A 683 -25.62 -10.43 22.23
N ASP A 684 -24.44 -10.64 21.66
CA ASP A 684 -23.65 -9.62 20.98
C ASP A 684 -23.83 -9.78 19.45
N VAL A 685 -24.10 -8.66 18.76
CA VAL A 685 -24.07 -8.59 17.30
C VAL A 685 -22.77 -7.93 16.87
N ILE A 686 -21.98 -8.65 16.09
CA ILE A 686 -20.64 -8.25 15.67
C ILE A 686 -20.67 -8.02 14.17
N VAL A 687 -20.51 -6.77 13.73
CA VAL A 687 -20.51 -6.43 12.30
C VAL A 687 -19.11 -6.10 11.83
N VAL A 688 -18.73 -6.67 10.70
CA VAL A 688 -17.47 -6.41 9.97
C VAL A 688 -17.76 -6.12 8.50
N ALA A 689 -16.92 -5.30 7.88
CA ALA A 689 -16.91 -5.03 6.46
C ALA A 689 -15.55 -5.45 5.89
N ASN A 690 -15.56 -5.95 4.66
CA ASN A 690 -14.35 -6.25 3.91
C ASN A 690 -14.42 -5.70 2.49
N ASP A 691 -13.29 -5.26 1.98
CA ASP A 691 -13.14 -4.73 0.62
C ASP A 691 -12.75 -5.82 -0.39
N HIS A 692 -12.49 -5.40 -1.63
CA HIS A 692 -12.07 -6.31 -2.70
C HIS A 692 -10.64 -6.84 -2.53
N ASP A 693 -9.80 -6.17 -1.75
CA ASP A 693 -8.45 -6.62 -1.39
C ASP A 693 -8.45 -7.53 -0.15
N ASN A 694 -9.64 -7.75 0.44
CA ASN A 694 -9.91 -8.53 1.65
C ASN A 694 -9.38 -7.90 2.96
N ASN A 695 -9.13 -6.60 2.98
CA ASN A 695 -8.95 -5.85 4.21
C ASN A 695 -10.23 -5.94 5.06
N VAL A 696 -10.10 -6.10 6.38
CA VAL A 696 -11.24 -6.26 7.29
C VAL A 696 -11.31 -5.10 8.29
N SER A 697 -12.49 -4.49 8.39
CA SER A 697 -12.78 -3.40 9.34
C SER A 697 -12.57 -3.81 10.78
N ILE A 698 -12.30 -2.85 11.67
CA ILE A 698 -12.47 -3.03 13.11
C ILE A 698 -13.92 -3.45 13.38
N PRO A 699 -14.17 -4.60 14.03
CA PRO A 699 -15.52 -5.06 14.31
C PRO A 699 -16.30 -4.07 15.18
N LYS A 700 -17.56 -3.82 14.81
CA LYS A 700 -18.51 -3.09 15.65
C LYS A 700 -19.38 -4.08 16.40
N VAL A 701 -19.25 -4.06 17.73
CA VAL A 701 -20.02 -4.93 18.62
C VAL A 701 -21.15 -4.13 19.24
N GLN A 702 -22.39 -4.57 19.00
CA GLN A 702 -23.58 -4.07 19.66
C GLN A 702 -24.11 -5.16 20.60
N LYS A 703 -24.01 -4.92 21.91
CA LYS A 703 -24.64 -5.79 22.90
C LYS A 703 -26.14 -5.57 22.89
N VAL A 704 -26.90 -6.66 22.85
CA VAL A 704 -28.35 -6.67 22.94
C VAL A 704 -28.73 -7.46 24.18
N SER A 705 -29.13 -6.71 25.21
CA SER A 705 -29.67 -7.32 26.41
C SER A 705 -31.12 -7.66 26.17
N LEU A 706 -31.45 -8.95 26.23
CA LEU A 706 -32.82 -9.34 26.45
C LEU A 706 -33.17 -8.86 27.86
N ASN A 707 -34.01 -7.82 27.94
CA ASN A 707 -34.72 -7.55 29.17
C ASN A 707 -35.52 -8.84 29.41
N PRO A 708 -35.30 -9.58 30.51
CA PRO A 708 -36.16 -10.70 30.78
C PRO A 708 -37.54 -10.08 30.94
N LEU A 709 -38.38 -10.21 29.91
CA LEU A 709 -39.79 -10.31 30.16
C LEU A 709 -39.83 -11.41 31.20
N LEU A 710 -40.07 -10.99 32.45
CA LEU A 710 -40.40 -11.88 33.53
C LEU A 710 -41.54 -12.74 32.97
N LYS A 711 -41.21 -13.90 32.40
CA LYS A 711 -42.09 -15.04 32.41
C LYS A 711 -42.20 -15.30 33.90
N ASN A 712 -43.12 -14.60 34.56
CA ASN A 712 -43.42 -14.73 35.97
C ASN A 712 -43.67 -16.21 36.21
N LYS A 713 -42.65 -16.95 36.64
CA LYS A 713 -42.82 -18.33 37.07
C LYS A 713 -43.38 -18.25 38.47
N ALA A 714 -44.69 -18.35 38.61
CA ALA A 714 -45.35 -18.50 39.89
C ALA A 714 -45.20 -19.95 40.35
N LEU A 715 -44.58 -20.16 41.52
CA LEU A 715 -44.61 -21.45 42.19
C LEU A 715 -45.88 -21.53 43.03
N ILE A 716 -46.88 -22.28 42.55
CA ILE A 716 -48.12 -22.51 43.31
C ILE A 716 -47.86 -23.68 44.27
N ILE A 717 -47.78 -23.37 45.57
CA ILE A 717 -47.67 -24.37 46.63
C ILE A 717 -49.05 -24.55 47.26
N ALA A 718 -49.64 -25.73 47.04
CA ALA A 718 -50.89 -26.11 47.66
C ALA A 718 -50.63 -26.82 49.00
N GLY A 719 -51.27 -26.37 50.07
CA GLY A 719 -51.27 -27.10 51.35
C GLY A 719 -52.07 -28.41 51.25
N TYR A 720 -51.78 -29.36 52.14
CA TYR A 720 -52.53 -30.61 52.24
C TYR A 720 -53.50 -30.58 53.42
N SER A 721 -54.71 -31.11 53.24
CA SER A 721 -55.72 -31.29 54.29
C SER A 721 -56.34 -32.68 54.19
N ASN A 722 -56.76 -33.26 55.31
CA ASN A 722 -57.54 -34.51 55.34
C ASN A 722 -59.06 -34.27 55.24
N ASP A 723 -59.50 -33.01 55.24
CA ASP A 723 -60.90 -32.64 55.01
C ASP A 723 -61.19 -32.62 53.50
N THR A 724 -62.17 -33.41 53.07
CA THR A 724 -62.52 -33.60 51.66
C THR A 724 -63.10 -32.36 50.99
N PHE A 725 -63.79 -31.49 51.74
CA PHE A 725 -64.31 -30.23 51.22
C PHE A 725 -63.17 -29.23 50.99
N ILE A 726 -62.22 -29.16 51.92
CA ILE A 726 -61.04 -28.30 51.81
C ILE A 726 -60.12 -28.77 50.68
N GLN A 727 -59.90 -30.08 50.51
CA GLN A 727 -59.12 -30.61 49.38
C GLN A 727 -59.70 -30.21 48.03
N LYS A 728 -61.03 -30.28 47.88
CA LYS A 728 -61.69 -29.90 46.64
C LYS A 728 -61.52 -28.39 46.36
N ALA A 729 -61.70 -27.54 47.38
CA ALA A 729 -61.50 -26.09 47.25
C ALA A 729 -60.04 -25.72 46.92
N ILE A 730 -59.06 -26.39 47.54
CA ILE A 730 -57.64 -26.21 47.22
C ILE A 730 -57.35 -26.63 45.77
N SER A 731 -57.86 -27.79 45.34
CA SER A 731 -57.65 -28.28 43.97
C SER A 731 -58.28 -27.35 42.92
N GLU A 732 -59.51 -26.89 43.15
CA GLU A 732 -60.19 -25.93 42.27
C GLU A 732 -59.47 -24.58 42.24
N GLY A 733 -58.96 -24.10 43.38
CA GLY A 733 -58.17 -22.88 43.49
C GLY A 733 -56.85 -22.96 42.72
N VAL A 734 -56.12 -24.08 42.85
CA VAL A 734 -54.89 -24.36 42.10
C VAL A 734 -55.17 -24.42 40.60
N GLN A 735 -56.24 -25.12 40.19
CA GLN A 735 -56.64 -25.19 38.78
C GLN A 735 -57.05 -23.83 38.21
N THR A 736 -57.69 -22.99 39.02
CA THR A 736 -58.05 -21.61 38.62
C THR A 736 -56.81 -20.75 38.48
N ALA A 737 -55.86 -20.84 39.43
CA ALA A 737 -54.60 -20.11 39.39
C ALA A 737 -53.63 -20.59 38.29
N LEU A 738 -53.74 -21.85 37.82
CA LEU A 738 -53.01 -22.36 36.66
C LEU A 738 -53.62 -21.91 35.32
N LYS A 739 -54.91 -21.55 35.31
CA LYS A 739 -55.63 -21.09 34.11
C LYS A 739 -55.59 -19.56 33.94
N ALA A 740 -55.49 -18.83 35.05
CA ALA A 740 -55.26 -17.39 35.08
C ALA A 740 -53.81 -17.07 34.75
#